data_AF-A0A0D9W5S1-F1
#
_entry.id   AF-A0A0D9W5S1-F1
#
_cell.length_a   1.000
_cell.length_b   1.000
_cell.length_c   1.000
_cell.angle_alpha   90.00
_cell.angle_beta   90.00
_cell.angle_gamma   90.00
#
_symmetry.space_group_name_H-M   'P 1'
#
loop_
_entity.id
_entity.type
_entity.pdbx_description
1 polymer ?
#
loop_
_entity_poly.entity_id
_entity_poly.type
_entity_poly.pdbx_seq_one_letter_code
_entity_poly.pdbx_strand_id
1 'polypeptide(L)'
;MARPARLLLLAAVCLVAAASAGGADAEKKTVGVYELKKGDFSIRVTNWGAIIMSVVLPDSRGKLADVVLGYDTVAEYVNASGYFGALVGRVANRIAHARFVLDGKAYHLFKNDGNNTLHGGHRGFNKVIWTVKEYVGGGDSPYITLYYHSFDGEQGFPGAVDVYVTYQLSGPYALSVRMNATAVSGKATPVNLAQHSYWNLAGEGSGDILGNTVQLFASRYTPVDTELIPTGAVAPVAGTPYDLRAPTPVRARVHQVTGGVSKEDGKTTIYGFDINYAVDGDDPHALRRVAVVRDGVSGRAMELRANQPGVQFYTGNFLTSDVKGKGGKVYGQYGALCLETQGYPDAVNHPNFPSVIIRPGQVYRHDMVYKFSPSRICCVRPHPDRLVSLRLSKTKQRCSDRPPIMAGARLSLALLLYLVASALAGGAGPRKMVGIYVLRKGDFSVKITNWGATIMSVVLPDSKGNLADVVLGKDTIAEYVNDTSYFGPLNGRVAQRIARGRFVLDGKVYHTYLNDGKNAIHGGHRGFSKVIWTVKEYVSGGDSPYITLYYRSFDGEQGFPGDLDAYVTYQLSSPHVLEMRSNATALNKATPVNFLQHTYWNLAGHGSGDVLGHTLQLSASRYTPLDVELLPSSGVVAPVAGTPYDFRTPTPIGARIRQVMGGRIAGYDINYVIDGEGMRKVAVARDGASGRALELWANQPAMQLYTGNWLNNTKGKDGKVYNQYGGFCLETQGYPDAVNHPEFPSMTVRPGQVYKHDMVFKFSF
;
A
#
# COMPACT_ATOMS: atom_id res chain seq x y z
N MET A 1 -54.86 -6.05 -56.07
CA MET A 1 -55.26 -5.43 -54.77
C MET A 1 -54.55 -6.21 -53.67
N ALA A 2 -53.32 -5.92 -53.20
CA ALA A 2 -52.68 -4.72 -52.64
C ALA A 2 -52.76 -4.60 -51.10
N ARG A 3 -51.73 -5.19 -50.43
CA ARG A 3 -51.09 -4.86 -49.12
C ARG A 3 -51.85 -5.15 -47.80
N PRO A 4 -51.13 -5.32 -46.65
CA PRO A 4 -49.71 -5.01 -46.42
C PRO A 4 -48.80 -6.11 -45.82
N ALA A 5 -47.54 -6.07 -46.24
CA ALA A 5 -46.38 -6.61 -45.55
C ALA A 5 -45.62 -5.44 -44.90
N ARG A 6 -45.36 -5.53 -43.59
CA ARG A 6 -44.30 -4.83 -42.81
C ARG A 6 -44.54 -5.12 -41.33
N LEU A 7 -43.87 -6.13 -40.77
CA LEU A 7 -43.35 -6.19 -39.39
C LEU A 7 -42.77 -7.59 -39.11
N LEU A 8 -41.66 -7.95 -39.75
CA LEU A 8 -40.92 -9.18 -39.42
C LEU A 8 -39.45 -9.01 -39.81
N LEU A 9 -38.83 -7.94 -39.31
CA LEU A 9 -37.37 -7.77 -39.38
C LEU A 9 -36.88 -6.75 -38.32
N LEU A 10 -37.23 -6.93 -37.05
CA LEU A 10 -36.65 -6.13 -35.96
C LEU A 10 -36.63 -6.81 -34.57
N ALA A 11 -36.88 -8.11 -34.50
CA ALA A 11 -36.85 -8.87 -33.23
C ALA A 11 -35.64 -9.81 -33.09
N ALA A 12 -34.75 -9.89 -34.09
CA ALA A 12 -33.61 -10.81 -34.09
C ALA A 12 -32.23 -10.14 -33.91
N VAL A 13 -32.17 -8.82 -33.65
CA VAL A 13 -30.90 -8.09 -33.42
C VAL A 13 -30.71 -7.64 -31.96
N CYS A 14 -31.73 -7.77 -31.09
CA CYS A 14 -31.62 -7.35 -29.68
C CYS A 14 -31.37 -8.49 -28.68
N LEU A 15 -31.15 -9.73 -29.13
CA LEU A 15 -30.89 -10.88 -28.26
C LEU A 15 -29.46 -11.47 -28.39
N VAL A 16 -28.58 -10.80 -29.15
CA VAL A 16 -27.13 -11.10 -29.20
C VAL A 16 -26.27 -9.96 -28.62
N ALA A 17 -26.88 -8.83 -28.22
CA ALA A 17 -26.17 -7.70 -27.59
C ALA A 17 -26.35 -7.60 -26.06
N ALA A 18 -27.00 -8.59 -25.43
CA ALA A 18 -27.20 -8.64 -23.98
C ALA A 18 -26.31 -9.69 -23.27
N ALA A 19 -25.34 -10.27 -23.99
CA ALA A 19 -24.38 -11.25 -23.45
C ALA A 19 -22.93 -10.73 -23.38
N SER A 20 -22.70 -9.44 -23.59
CA SER A 20 -21.36 -8.82 -23.59
C SER A 20 -21.30 -7.49 -22.81
N ALA A 21 -22.03 -7.42 -21.71
CA ALA A 21 -21.79 -6.45 -20.66
C ALA A 21 -21.87 -7.16 -19.30
N GLY A 22 -21.01 -8.17 -19.13
CA GLY A 22 -20.69 -8.70 -17.81
C GLY A 22 -20.07 -7.56 -17.01
N GLY A 23 -20.90 -6.89 -16.20
CA GLY A 23 -20.43 -6.02 -15.14
C GLY A 23 -19.44 -6.83 -14.32
N ALA A 24 -18.15 -6.48 -14.43
CA ALA A 24 -17.13 -7.06 -13.59
C ALA A 24 -17.54 -6.80 -12.16
N ASP A 25 -17.85 -7.87 -11.42
CA ASP A 25 -18.00 -7.86 -9.98
C ASP A 25 -16.92 -6.95 -9.39
N ALA A 26 -17.35 -5.92 -8.66
CA ALA A 26 -16.46 -5.16 -7.80
C ALA A 26 -16.08 -6.06 -6.62
N GLU A 27 -15.24 -7.07 -6.89
CA GLU A 27 -14.63 -7.88 -5.86
C GLU A 27 -13.93 -6.96 -4.86
N LYS A 28 -14.29 -7.13 -3.58
CA LYS A 28 -13.63 -6.50 -2.44
C LYS A 28 -12.12 -6.73 -2.58
N LYS A 29 -11.34 -5.69 -2.89
CA LYS A 29 -9.86 -5.81 -2.90
C LYS A 29 -9.37 -5.91 -1.46
N THR A 30 -9.29 -7.13 -0.94
CA THR A 30 -8.61 -7.46 0.32
C THR A 30 -7.13 -7.68 0.03
N VAL A 31 -6.27 -7.22 0.93
CA VAL A 31 -4.84 -7.54 0.86
C VAL A 31 -4.64 -8.97 1.36
N GLY A 32 -4.01 -9.80 0.54
CA GLY A 32 -3.79 -11.22 0.81
C GLY A 32 -2.38 -11.69 0.45
N VAL A 33 -2.04 -12.89 0.90
CA VAL A 33 -0.83 -13.62 0.54
C VAL A 33 -1.26 -14.97 -0.04
N TYR A 34 -0.71 -15.32 -1.20
CA TYR A 34 -1.09 -16.45 -2.02
C TYR A 34 0.14 -17.32 -2.26
N GLU A 35 0.01 -18.64 -2.07
CA GLU A 35 1.11 -19.58 -2.29
C GLU A 35 0.88 -20.32 -3.62
N LEU A 36 1.90 -20.36 -4.48
CA LEU A 36 1.96 -21.31 -5.57
C LEU A 36 2.95 -22.40 -5.19
N LYS A 37 2.55 -23.67 -5.29
CA LYS A 37 3.40 -24.79 -4.91
C LYS A 37 3.31 -25.94 -5.92
N LYS A 38 4.48 -26.41 -6.34
CA LYS A 38 4.65 -27.60 -7.18
C LYS A 38 5.80 -28.45 -6.61
N GLY A 39 5.44 -29.54 -5.93
CA GLY A 39 6.43 -30.39 -5.25
C GLY A 39 7.16 -29.63 -4.14
N ASP A 40 8.49 -29.57 -4.24
CA ASP A 40 9.40 -28.89 -3.33
C ASP A 40 9.81 -27.47 -3.81
N PHE A 41 9.16 -26.98 -4.88
CA PHE A 41 9.26 -25.61 -5.36
C PHE A 41 8.00 -24.82 -4.98
N SER A 42 8.16 -23.72 -4.25
CA SER A 42 7.04 -22.82 -3.95
C SER A 42 7.41 -21.34 -3.99
N ILE A 43 6.41 -20.51 -4.25
CA ILE A 43 6.52 -19.06 -4.10
C ILE A 43 5.35 -18.52 -3.28
N ARG A 44 5.57 -17.41 -2.57
CA ARG A 44 4.49 -16.61 -1.97
C ARG A 44 4.40 -15.27 -2.67
N VAL A 45 3.20 -14.86 -3.04
CA VAL A 45 2.91 -13.58 -3.70
C VAL A 45 1.88 -12.83 -2.86
N THR A 46 2.03 -11.53 -2.67
CA THR A 46 0.95 -10.67 -2.17
C THR A 46 0.40 -9.78 -3.28
N ASN A 47 -0.91 -9.52 -3.24
CA ASN A 47 -1.53 -8.57 -4.15
C ASN A 47 -1.27 -7.10 -3.77
N TRP A 48 -0.60 -6.81 -2.65
CA TRP A 48 0.01 -5.50 -2.45
C TRP A 48 1.29 -5.39 -3.30
N GLY A 49 1.30 -4.48 -4.26
CA GLY A 49 2.46 -4.26 -5.14
C GLY A 49 2.80 -5.41 -6.08
N ALA A 50 1.91 -6.42 -6.19
CA ALA A 50 2.18 -7.68 -6.87
C ALA A 50 3.51 -8.33 -6.44
N ILE A 51 3.82 -8.28 -5.14
CA ILE A 51 5.15 -8.62 -4.61
C ILE A 51 5.36 -10.13 -4.54
N ILE A 52 6.49 -10.63 -5.04
CA ILE A 52 7.03 -11.95 -4.70
C ILE A 52 7.69 -11.85 -3.33
N MET A 53 7.03 -12.43 -2.33
CA MET A 53 7.50 -12.42 -0.95
C MET A 53 8.49 -13.56 -0.64
N SER A 54 8.47 -14.66 -1.40
CA SER A 54 9.24 -15.87 -1.09
C SER A 54 9.41 -16.73 -2.33
N VAL A 55 10.57 -17.38 -2.49
CA VAL A 55 10.87 -18.38 -3.52
C VAL A 55 11.69 -19.50 -2.88
N VAL A 56 11.06 -20.64 -2.60
CA VAL A 56 11.68 -21.77 -1.89
C VAL A 56 11.97 -22.91 -2.86
N LEU A 57 13.22 -23.37 -2.88
CA LEU A 57 13.66 -24.50 -3.71
C LEU A 57 14.88 -25.23 -3.11
N PRO A 58 15.16 -26.49 -3.51
CA PRO A 58 16.27 -27.26 -2.97
C PRO A 58 17.64 -26.77 -3.46
N ASP A 59 18.67 -27.05 -2.66
CA ASP A 59 20.07 -27.03 -3.09
C ASP A 59 20.46 -28.38 -3.75
N SER A 60 21.73 -28.52 -4.14
CA SER A 60 22.25 -29.76 -4.76
C SER A 60 22.21 -31.01 -3.85
N ARG A 61 21.88 -30.84 -2.56
CA ARG A 61 21.71 -31.89 -1.55
C ARG A 61 20.26 -32.04 -1.09
N GLY A 62 19.31 -31.33 -1.71
CA GLY A 62 17.89 -31.36 -1.36
C GLY A 62 17.48 -30.43 -0.21
N LYS A 63 18.38 -29.58 0.31
CA LYS A 63 18.05 -28.63 1.38
C LYS A 63 17.29 -27.44 0.81
N LEU A 64 16.05 -27.25 1.27
CA LEU A 64 15.23 -26.10 0.90
C LEU A 64 15.75 -24.80 1.53
N ALA A 65 15.71 -23.71 0.77
CA ALA A 65 15.85 -22.36 1.29
C ALA A 65 15.02 -21.38 0.46
N ASP A 66 14.55 -20.32 1.10
CA ASP A 66 14.00 -19.15 0.43
C ASP A 66 15.16 -18.33 -0.17
N VAL A 67 15.18 -18.11 -1.48
CA VAL A 67 16.29 -17.47 -2.20
C VAL A 67 16.03 -16.00 -2.53
N VAL A 68 14.94 -15.40 -2.01
CA VAL A 68 14.67 -13.97 -2.16
C VAL A 68 14.62 -13.24 -0.82
N LEU A 69 15.21 -12.05 -0.77
CA LEU A 69 15.06 -11.17 0.39
C LEU A 69 13.63 -10.60 0.46
N GLY A 70 13.20 -10.25 1.66
CA GLY A 70 11.93 -9.55 1.87
C GLY A 70 11.53 -9.52 3.33
N TYR A 71 10.22 -9.47 3.58
CA TYR A 71 9.63 -9.44 4.91
C TYR A 71 8.60 -10.55 5.10
N ASP A 72 8.25 -10.82 6.37
CA ASP A 72 7.31 -11.86 6.74
C ASP A 72 5.85 -11.42 6.53
N THR A 73 5.57 -10.13 6.67
CA THR A 73 4.21 -9.58 6.61
C THR A 73 4.06 -8.49 5.56
N VAL A 74 2.85 -8.37 4.99
CA VAL A 74 2.56 -7.32 4.00
C VAL A 74 2.76 -5.92 4.58
N ALA A 75 2.45 -5.71 5.87
CA ALA A 75 2.60 -4.42 6.51
C ALA A 75 4.05 -3.92 6.59
N GLU A 76 5.03 -4.82 6.66
CA GLU A 76 6.44 -4.45 6.55
C GLU A 76 6.75 -3.94 5.15
N TYR A 77 6.24 -4.58 4.09
CA TYR A 77 6.36 -4.06 2.72
C TYR A 77 5.66 -2.71 2.53
N VAL A 78 4.52 -2.47 3.19
CA VAL A 78 3.83 -1.17 3.15
C VAL A 78 4.69 -0.04 3.75
N ASN A 79 5.54 -0.37 4.73
CA ASN A 79 6.37 0.61 5.43
C ASN A 79 7.81 0.68 4.89
N ALA A 80 8.27 -0.32 4.15
CA ALA A 80 9.60 -0.37 3.61
C ALA A 80 9.77 0.47 2.33
N SER A 81 11.02 0.90 2.09
CA SER A 81 11.44 1.63 0.91
C SER A 81 12.19 0.79 -0.12
N GLY A 82 12.65 -0.42 0.23
CA GLY A 82 13.60 -1.22 -0.57
C GLY A 82 13.07 -1.93 -1.82
N TYR A 83 11.80 -1.75 -2.21
CA TYR A 83 11.16 -2.39 -3.38
C TYR A 83 11.24 -3.93 -3.44
N PHE A 84 11.59 -4.62 -2.33
CA PHE A 84 11.80 -6.06 -2.29
C PHE A 84 10.68 -6.85 -2.98
N GLY A 85 11.01 -7.50 -4.10
CA GLY A 85 10.12 -8.42 -4.82
C GLY A 85 8.94 -7.75 -5.54
N ALA A 86 8.88 -6.43 -5.59
CA ALA A 86 7.74 -5.70 -6.13
C ALA A 86 7.75 -5.57 -7.65
N LEU A 87 6.56 -5.59 -8.25
CA LEU A 87 6.40 -5.09 -9.61
C LEU A 87 6.51 -3.56 -9.59
N VAL A 88 7.46 -3.02 -10.35
CA VAL A 88 7.68 -1.58 -10.48
C VAL A 88 7.10 -1.05 -11.80
N GLY A 89 6.49 0.13 -11.72
CA GLY A 89 5.80 0.79 -12.84
C GLY A 89 5.05 2.05 -12.37
N ARG A 90 4.50 2.90 -13.25
CA ARG A 90 4.28 2.69 -14.70
C ARG A 90 5.55 2.64 -15.55
N VAL A 91 6.61 3.34 -15.13
CA VAL A 91 7.94 3.30 -15.76
C VAL A 91 8.98 2.92 -14.71
N ALA A 92 9.60 1.76 -14.88
CA ALA A 92 10.71 1.27 -14.07
C ALA A 92 11.97 2.12 -14.27
N ASN A 93 12.82 2.13 -13.24
CA ASN A 93 14.05 2.92 -13.16
C ASN A 93 13.78 4.44 -13.26
N ARG A 94 14.80 5.23 -13.62
CA ARG A 94 14.79 6.68 -13.54
C ARG A 94 14.25 7.34 -14.81
N ILE A 95 13.59 8.49 -14.62
CA ILE A 95 13.30 9.50 -15.64
C ILE A 95 13.95 10.81 -15.18
N ALA A 96 14.82 11.36 -16.02
CA ALA A 96 15.58 12.57 -15.72
C ALA A 96 14.66 13.76 -15.46
N HIS A 97 15.00 14.55 -14.43
CA HIS A 97 14.30 15.75 -13.99
C HIS A 97 12.80 15.56 -13.71
N ALA A 98 12.36 14.31 -13.53
CA ALA A 98 10.95 13.96 -13.40
C ALA A 98 10.10 14.55 -14.55
N ARG A 99 10.64 14.52 -15.77
CA ARG A 99 10.00 15.17 -16.92
C ARG A 99 10.31 14.43 -18.21
N PHE A 100 9.33 14.41 -19.12
CA PHE A 100 9.54 14.02 -20.51
C PHE A 100 8.58 14.80 -21.44
N VAL A 101 8.84 14.71 -22.75
CA VAL A 101 7.96 15.28 -23.78
C VAL A 101 7.38 14.14 -24.63
N LEU A 102 6.06 14.12 -24.78
CA LEU A 102 5.37 13.13 -25.63
C LEU A 102 4.35 13.86 -26.51
N ASP A 103 4.45 13.63 -27.82
CA ASP A 103 3.61 14.24 -28.85
C ASP A 103 3.55 15.78 -28.70
N GLY A 104 4.71 16.40 -28.46
CA GLY A 104 4.86 17.86 -28.31
C GLY A 104 4.44 18.42 -26.94
N LYS A 105 3.87 17.61 -26.04
CA LYS A 105 3.45 18.04 -24.70
C LYS A 105 4.45 17.61 -23.63
N ALA A 106 4.82 18.55 -22.76
CA ALA A 106 5.63 18.26 -21.58
C ALA A 106 4.76 17.65 -20.46
N TYR A 107 5.27 16.59 -19.84
CA TYR A 107 4.69 15.94 -18.68
C TYR A 107 5.65 16.04 -17.50
N HIS A 108 5.11 16.38 -16.34
CA HIS A 108 5.85 16.47 -15.09
C HIS A 108 5.39 15.34 -14.17
N LEU A 109 6.36 14.62 -13.64
CA LEU A 109 6.20 13.45 -12.80
C LEU A 109 6.55 13.77 -11.36
N PHE A 110 6.19 12.85 -10.46
CA PHE A 110 6.55 13.00 -9.06
C PHE A 110 8.06 12.77 -8.85
N LYS A 111 8.75 13.74 -8.23
CA LYS A 111 10.15 13.63 -7.83
C LYS A 111 10.31 12.83 -6.54
N ASN A 112 10.72 11.57 -6.63
CA ASN A 112 10.95 10.70 -5.48
C ASN A 112 12.39 10.21 -5.33
N ASP A 113 13.30 10.65 -6.22
CA ASP A 113 14.74 10.38 -6.11
C ASP A 113 15.51 11.63 -6.54
N GLY A 114 15.74 12.54 -5.60
CA GLY A 114 16.32 13.85 -5.88
C GLY A 114 15.47 14.66 -6.86
N ASN A 115 16.06 15.07 -7.98
CA ASN A 115 15.35 15.77 -9.05
C ASN A 115 14.62 14.84 -10.03
N ASN A 116 14.80 13.52 -9.89
CA ASN A 116 14.36 12.52 -10.85
C ASN A 116 13.12 11.76 -10.34
N THR A 117 12.40 11.11 -11.25
CA THR A 117 11.37 10.12 -10.89
C THR A 117 11.99 8.74 -10.95
N LEU A 118 11.76 7.92 -9.93
CA LEU A 118 12.24 6.54 -9.85
C LEU A 118 11.07 5.57 -9.66
N HIS A 119 11.06 4.48 -10.43
CA HIS A 119 10.11 3.35 -10.30
C HIS A 119 8.63 3.79 -10.28
N GLY A 120 8.27 4.71 -11.16
CA GLY A 120 6.89 5.18 -11.34
C GLY A 120 6.40 6.20 -10.30
N GLY A 121 7.27 6.70 -9.41
CA GLY A 121 6.95 7.76 -8.45
C GLY A 121 6.70 7.27 -7.02
N HIS A 122 6.24 8.18 -6.15
CA HIS A 122 6.09 7.90 -4.72
C HIS A 122 5.04 6.83 -4.39
N ARG A 123 4.01 6.71 -5.22
CA ARG A 123 3.01 5.62 -5.20
C ARG A 123 2.98 4.92 -6.56
N GLY A 124 4.14 4.37 -6.97
CA GLY A 124 4.22 3.46 -8.10
C GLY A 124 3.46 2.15 -7.87
N PHE A 125 3.51 1.27 -8.87
CA PHE A 125 2.79 -0.01 -8.90
C PHE A 125 3.13 -0.97 -7.75
N ASN A 126 4.24 -0.74 -7.05
CA ASN A 126 4.65 -1.47 -5.85
C ASN A 126 3.86 -1.09 -4.58
N LYS A 127 3.10 0.02 -4.60
CA LYS A 127 2.39 0.58 -3.42
C LYS A 127 0.88 0.69 -3.62
N VAL A 128 0.32 -0.20 -4.44
CA VAL A 128 -1.10 -0.27 -4.73
C VAL A 128 -1.62 -1.69 -4.53
N ILE A 129 -2.92 -1.83 -4.30
CA ILE A 129 -3.58 -3.13 -4.19
C ILE A 129 -4.01 -3.58 -5.58
N TRP A 130 -3.42 -4.68 -6.02
CA TRP A 130 -3.79 -5.38 -7.23
C TRP A 130 -5.01 -6.26 -6.98
N THR A 131 -5.86 -6.36 -7.99
CA THR A 131 -7.01 -7.26 -7.99
C THR A 131 -6.52 -8.65 -8.36
N VAL A 132 -6.87 -9.68 -7.59
CA VAL A 132 -6.62 -11.06 -8.02
C VAL A 132 -7.69 -11.44 -9.04
N LYS A 133 -7.30 -11.69 -10.29
CA LYS A 133 -8.23 -12.12 -11.34
C LYS A 133 -8.39 -13.63 -11.38
N GLU A 134 -7.32 -14.35 -11.08
CA GLU A 134 -7.29 -15.80 -11.11
C GLU A 134 -6.20 -16.31 -10.18
N TYR A 135 -6.47 -17.41 -9.48
CA TYR A 135 -5.51 -18.05 -8.58
C TYR A 135 -5.72 -19.56 -8.55
N VAL A 136 -4.66 -20.29 -8.90
CA VAL A 136 -4.56 -21.75 -8.83
C VAL A 136 -3.29 -22.08 -8.05
N GLY A 137 -3.43 -22.40 -6.76
CA GLY A 137 -2.29 -22.55 -5.85
C GLY A 137 -1.47 -23.85 -5.99
N GLY A 138 -2.02 -24.89 -6.61
CA GLY A 138 -1.36 -26.19 -6.77
C GLY A 138 -1.63 -26.85 -8.13
N GLY A 139 -1.09 -28.04 -8.34
CA GLY A 139 -1.25 -28.81 -9.58
C GLY A 139 -0.05 -28.70 -10.52
N ASP A 140 -0.27 -28.97 -11.80
CA ASP A 140 0.84 -29.10 -12.74
C ASP A 140 1.46 -27.78 -13.19
N SER A 141 0.69 -26.70 -13.17
CA SER A 141 1.19 -25.36 -13.46
C SER A 141 0.44 -24.31 -12.64
N PRO A 142 0.66 -24.25 -11.31
CA PRO A 142 -0.01 -23.29 -10.45
C PRO A 142 0.36 -21.86 -10.84
N TYR A 143 -0.60 -20.94 -10.74
CA TYR A 143 -0.42 -19.56 -11.15
C TYR A 143 -1.35 -18.60 -10.42
N ILE A 144 -1.00 -17.31 -10.46
CA ILE A 144 -1.85 -16.21 -10.04
C ILE A 144 -1.76 -15.09 -11.07
N THR A 145 -2.91 -14.55 -11.48
CA THR A 145 -2.99 -13.36 -12.34
C THR A 145 -3.54 -12.19 -11.53
N LEU A 146 -2.78 -11.11 -11.51
CA LEU A 146 -3.11 -9.86 -10.83
C LEU A 146 -3.39 -8.77 -11.85
N TYR A 147 -4.31 -7.87 -11.52
CA TYR A 147 -4.76 -6.77 -12.37
C TYR A 147 -4.76 -5.43 -11.64
N TYR A 148 -4.27 -4.39 -12.31
CA TYR A 148 -4.33 -3.02 -11.84
C TYR A 148 -4.78 -2.07 -12.95
N HIS A 149 -5.69 -1.16 -12.62
CA HIS A 149 -6.09 -0.06 -13.47
C HIS A 149 -5.37 1.21 -13.01
N SER A 150 -4.44 1.69 -13.82
CA SER A 150 -3.70 2.94 -13.60
C SER A 150 -4.44 4.05 -14.34
N PHE A 151 -5.03 5.01 -13.63
CA PHE A 151 -5.85 6.06 -14.25
C PHE A 151 -5.01 7.13 -14.98
N ASP A 152 -5.66 7.94 -15.83
CA ASP A 152 -5.02 9.07 -16.53
C ASP A 152 -4.51 10.12 -15.53
N GLY A 153 -3.23 10.49 -15.61
CA GLY A 153 -2.58 11.42 -14.70
C GLY A 153 -2.03 10.77 -13.43
N GLU A 154 -2.18 9.45 -13.24
CA GLU A 154 -1.58 8.77 -12.09
C GLU A 154 -0.06 8.98 -12.05
N GLN A 155 0.43 9.53 -10.92
CA GLN A 155 1.84 9.93 -10.73
C GLN A 155 2.38 10.93 -11.78
N GLY A 156 1.50 11.59 -12.54
CA GLY A 156 1.83 12.54 -13.61
C GLY A 156 1.89 11.93 -15.01
N PHE A 157 1.70 10.61 -15.17
CA PHE A 157 1.73 9.96 -16.48
C PHE A 157 0.41 10.14 -17.25
N PRO A 158 0.45 10.47 -18.56
CA PRO A 158 -0.76 10.57 -19.38
C PRO A 158 -1.40 9.22 -19.65
N GLY A 159 -2.70 9.22 -19.88
CA GLY A 159 -3.46 8.05 -20.32
C GLY A 159 -3.71 7.04 -19.20
N ALA A 160 -4.91 6.48 -19.18
CA ALA A 160 -5.20 5.30 -18.38
C ALA A 160 -4.59 4.03 -19.02
N VAL A 161 -4.09 3.14 -18.18
CA VAL A 161 -3.45 1.86 -18.55
C VAL A 161 -4.03 0.73 -17.71
N ASP A 162 -4.52 -0.31 -18.38
CA ASP A 162 -4.81 -1.59 -17.74
C ASP A 162 -3.56 -2.45 -17.74
N VAL A 163 -3.21 -3.00 -16.57
CA VAL A 163 -1.97 -3.75 -16.37
C VAL A 163 -2.30 -5.10 -15.75
N TYR A 164 -1.68 -6.15 -16.29
CA TYR A 164 -1.79 -7.51 -15.81
C TYR A 164 -0.39 -8.08 -15.53
N VAL A 165 -0.27 -8.83 -14.43
CA VAL A 165 0.90 -9.68 -14.18
C VAL A 165 0.46 -11.08 -13.81
N THR A 166 1.02 -12.09 -14.46
CA THR A 166 0.83 -13.49 -14.13
C THR A 166 2.14 -14.09 -13.63
N TYR A 167 2.12 -14.62 -12.40
CA TYR A 167 3.17 -15.47 -11.87
C TYR A 167 2.76 -16.92 -12.01
N GLN A 168 3.61 -17.76 -12.61
CA GLN A 168 3.27 -19.16 -12.85
C GLN A 168 4.48 -20.07 -12.69
N LEU A 169 4.28 -21.17 -11.96
CA LEU A 169 5.26 -22.25 -11.86
C LEU A 169 5.04 -23.25 -12.99
N SER A 170 6.14 -23.72 -13.58
CA SER A 170 6.14 -24.71 -14.67
C SER A 170 7.40 -25.56 -14.61
N GLY A 171 7.38 -26.74 -15.25
CA GLY A 171 8.48 -27.69 -15.17
C GLY A 171 8.82 -28.06 -13.71
N PRO A 172 10.05 -28.55 -13.43
CA PRO A 172 10.45 -28.86 -12.06
C PRO A 172 10.76 -27.59 -11.24
N TYR A 173 11.45 -26.60 -11.81
CA TYR A 173 11.86 -25.38 -11.10
C TYR A 173 11.89 -24.14 -12.02
N ALA A 174 10.80 -23.87 -12.76
CA ALA A 174 10.70 -22.66 -13.56
C ALA A 174 9.60 -21.73 -13.05
N LEU A 175 9.96 -20.47 -12.76
CA LEU A 175 9.04 -19.39 -12.45
C LEU A 175 8.95 -18.46 -13.67
N SER A 176 7.76 -18.36 -14.25
CA SER A 176 7.47 -17.39 -15.31
C SER A 176 6.74 -16.17 -14.74
N VAL A 177 7.07 -15.00 -15.26
CA VAL A 177 6.39 -13.72 -15.01
C VAL A 177 6.00 -13.14 -16.36
N ARG A 178 4.70 -12.92 -16.56
CA ARG A 178 4.15 -12.35 -17.79
C ARG A 178 3.44 -11.06 -17.47
N MET A 179 3.90 -9.95 -18.02
CA MET A 179 3.40 -8.61 -17.76
C MET A 179 2.85 -8.02 -19.06
N ASN A 180 1.58 -7.63 -19.03
CA ASN A 180 0.90 -7.01 -20.16
C ASN A 180 0.30 -5.68 -19.75
N ALA A 181 0.35 -4.69 -20.64
CA ALA A 181 -0.31 -3.41 -20.41
C ALA A 181 -0.91 -2.83 -21.69
N THR A 182 -2.08 -2.21 -21.56
CA THR A 182 -2.82 -1.63 -22.68
C THR A 182 -3.29 -0.22 -22.34
N ALA A 183 -3.06 0.73 -23.25
CA ALA A 183 -3.59 2.08 -23.11
C ALA A 183 -5.10 2.09 -23.45
N VAL A 184 -5.95 2.44 -22.47
CA VAL A 184 -7.42 2.25 -22.57
C VAL A 184 -8.21 3.55 -22.77
N SER A 185 -7.52 4.69 -22.86
CA SER A 185 -8.13 6.04 -22.90
C SER A 185 -7.80 6.84 -24.17
N GLY A 186 -7.33 6.18 -25.24
CA GLY A 186 -7.00 6.86 -26.50
C GLY A 186 -5.77 7.77 -26.43
N LYS A 187 -5.01 7.78 -25.32
CA LYS A 187 -3.76 8.55 -25.16
C LYS A 187 -2.54 7.63 -25.19
N ALA A 188 -1.49 8.07 -25.84
CA ALA A 188 -0.18 7.43 -25.76
C ALA A 188 0.45 7.67 -24.37
N THR A 189 1.24 6.71 -23.90
CA THR A 189 1.91 6.78 -22.60
C THR A 189 3.18 5.93 -22.59
N PRO A 190 4.22 6.31 -21.83
CA PRO A 190 5.30 5.39 -21.54
C PRO A 190 4.82 4.27 -20.62
N VAL A 191 5.30 3.05 -20.89
CA VAL A 191 5.18 1.87 -20.02
C VAL A 191 6.51 1.11 -20.07
N ASN A 192 7.08 0.88 -18.89
CA ASN A 192 8.24 0.03 -18.69
C ASN A 192 8.05 -0.68 -17.36
N LEU A 193 7.81 -1.98 -17.37
CA LEU A 193 7.53 -2.77 -16.17
C LEU A 193 8.75 -3.61 -15.81
N ALA A 194 9.01 -3.79 -14.52
CA ALA A 194 10.06 -4.72 -14.09
C ALA A 194 9.68 -5.42 -12.79
N GLN A 195 10.30 -6.57 -12.54
CA GLN A 195 10.16 -7.32 -11.29
C GLN A 195 11.44 -7.16 -10.45
N HIS A 196 11.33 -6.51 -9.29
CA HIS A 196 12.44 -6.07 -8.43
C HIS A 196 12.77 -7.09 -7.32
N SER A 197 12.87 -8.38 -7.65
CA SER A 197 13.30 -9.42 -6.70
C SER A 197 14.79 -9.30 -6.36
N TYR A 198 15.11 -9.42 -5.07
CA TYR A 198 16.47 -9.44 -4.53
C TYR A 198 16.88 -10.90 -4.29
N TRP A 199 17.76 -11.43 -5.12
CA TRP A 199 18.16 -12.83 -5.14
C TRP A 199 19.42 -13.09 -4.31
N ASN A 200 19.34 -14.06 -3.40
CA ASN A 200 20.48 -14.70 -2.78
C ASN A 200 20.32 -16.23 -2.89
N LEU A 201 21.05 -16.83 -3.83
CA LEU A 201 20.93 -18.27 -4.11
C LEU A 201 21.43 -19.17 -2.97
N ALA A 202 22.24 -18.66 -2.03
CA ALA A 202 22.58 -19.41 -0.82
C ALA A 202 21.40 -19.45 0.19
N GLY A 203 20.44 -18.55 0.04
CA GLY A 203 19.28 -18.36 0.90
C GLY A 203 19.24 -16.96 1.50
N GLU A 204 18.04 -16.47 1.82
CA GLU A 204 17.85 -15.15 2.39
C GLU A 204 18.50 -15.04 3.78
N GLY A 205 19.27 -13.95 3.96
CA GLY A 205 20.09 -13.71 5.15
C GLY A 205 21.27 -14.66 5.35
N SER A 206 21.72 -15.36 4.30
CA SER A 206 22.92 -16.22 4.33
C SER A 206 24.25 -15.46 4.13
N GLY A 207 24.24 -14.13 4.21
CA GLY A 207 25.40 -13.27 3.95
C GLY A 207 25.36 -12.61 2.57
N ASP A 208 26.54 -12.26 2.04
CA ASP A 208 26.67 -11.55 0.77
C ASP A 208 26.63 -12.46 -0.48
N ILE A 209 26.48 -11.84 -1.65
CA ILE A 209 26.51 -12.50 -2.97
C ILE A 209 27.89 -12.45 -3.64
N LEU A 210 28.95 -12.04 -2.96
CA LEU A 210 30.26 -11.78 -3.56
C LEU A 210 30.94 -13.05 -4.08
N GLY A 211 30.56 -14.21 -3.56
CA GLY A 211 31.00 -15.53 -4.03
C GLY A 211 30.22 -16.05 -5.25
N ASN A 212 29.06 -15.46 -5.57
CA ASN A 212 28.26 -15.91 -6.71
C ASN A 212 28.98 -15.59 -8.02
N THR A 213 28.85 -16.50 -8.99
CA THR A 213 29.26 -16.21 -10.38
C THR A 213 28.06 -15.68 -11.16
N VAL A 214 28.28 -14.63 -11.93
CA VAL A 214 27.27 -14.01 -12.81
C VAL A 214 27.81 -14.00 -14.24
N GLN A 215 26.95 -14.35 -15.18
CA GLN A 215 27.16 -14.19 -16.61
C GLN A 215 25.99 -13.40 -17.18
N LEU A 216 26.27 -12.30 -17.91
CA LEU A 216 25.27 -11.49 -18.61
C LEU A 216 25.47 -11.64 -20.12
N PHE A 217 24.38 -11.91 -20.85
CA PHE A 217 24.38 -12.03 -22.30
C PHE A 217 24.14 -10.66 -22.94
N ALA A 218 25.11 -9.77 -22.74
CA ALA A 218 25.07 -8.39 -23.16
C ALA A 218 26.47 -7.91 -23.56
N SER A 219 26.61 -7.46 -24.80
CA SER A 219 27.84 -6.90 -25.35
C SER A 219 27.97 -5.39 -25.10
N ARG A 220 26.90 -4.76 -24.63
CA ARG A 220 26.80 -3.32 -24.41
C ARG A 220 26.07 -2.97 -23.11
N TYR A 221 26.26 -1.75 -22.62
CA TYR A 221 25.57 -1.17 -21.45
C TYR A 221 25.28 0.31 -21.68
N THR A 222 24.46 0.92 -20.82
CA THR A 222 24.13 2.36 -20.88
C THR A 222 24.87 3.11 -19.76
N PRO A 223 26.02 3.76 -20.03
CA PRO A 223 26.75 4.52 -19.01
C PRO A 223 25.90 5.62 -18.41
N VAL A 224 26.06 5.84 -17.10
CA VAL A 224 25.29 6.82 -16.32
C VAL A 224 26.14 7.97 -15.81
N ASP A 225 25.49 9.07 -15.47
CA ASP A 225 26.08 10.20 -14.76
C ASP A 225 26.09 9.99 -13.24
N THR A 226 26.44 11.03 -12.48
CA THR A 226 26.48 11.01 -11.01
C THR A 226 25.11 10.88 -10.34
N GLU A 227 24.03 11.18 -11.04
CA GLU A 227 22.65 10.98 -10.57
C GLU A 227 22.08 9.61 -10.99
N LEU A 228 22.93 8.75 -11.57
CA LEU A 228 22.58 7.44 -12.12
C LEU A 228 21.57 7.52 -13.28
N ILE A 229 21.56 8.63 -14.02
CA ILE A 229 20.81 8.82 -15.25
C ILE A 229 21.67 8.40 -16.44
N PRO A 230 21.16 7.59 -17.40
CA PRO A 230 21.90 7.29 -18.62
C PRO A 230 22.31 8.54 -19.38
N THR A 231 23.53 8.52 -19.90
CA THR A 231 24.08 9.63 -20.71
C THR A 231 23.50 9.68 -22.13
N GLY A 232 22.66 8.71 -22.51
CA GLY A 232 22.25 8.45 -23.89
C GLY A 232 23.21 7.58 -24.69
N ALA A 233 24.42 7.29 -24.18
CA ALA A 233 25.36 6.39 -24.84
C ALA A 233 24.99 4.91 -24.65
N VAL A 234 25.32 4.08 -25.65
CA VAL A 234 25.27 2.62 -25.57
C VAL A 234 26.68 2.08 -25.84
N ALA A 235 27.46 1.84 -24.79
CA ALA A 235 28.89 1.56 -24.87
C ALA A 235 29.19 0.05 -24.86
N PRO A 236 30.26 -0.43 -25.52
CA PRO A 236 30.66 -1.83 -25.44
C PRO A 236 31.14 -2.17 -24.01
N VAL A 237 30.84 -3.38 -23.54
CA VAL A 237 31.35 -3.87 -22.25
C VAL A 237 32.81 -4.32 -22.34
N ALA A 238 33.27 -4.71 -23.54
CA ALA A 238 34.60 -5.28 -23.76
C ALA A 238 35.71 -4.34 -23.27
N GLY A 239 36.65 -4.87 -22.48
CA GLY A 239 37.76 -4.10 -21.92
C GLY A 239 37.39 -3.23 -20.71
N THR A 240 36.14 -3.28 -20.23
CA THR A 240 35.68 -2.53 -19.06
C THR A 240 35.40 -3.46 -17.87
N PRO A 241 35.30 -2.94 -16.63
CA PRO A 241 34.81 -3.72 -15.48
C PRO A 241 33.38 -4.26 -15.64
N TYR A 242 32.61 -3.75 -16.60
CA TYR A 242 31.26 -4.20 -16.91
C TYR A 242 31.23 -5.46 -17.79
N ASP A 243 32.37 -5.99 -18.26
CA ASP A 243 32.42 -7.21 -19.06
C ASP A 243 32.11 -8.46 -18.21
N LEU A 244 30.83 -8.86 -18.21
CA LEU A 244 30.31 -10.06 -17.55
C LEU A 244 29.84 -11.11 -18.56
N ARG A 245 30.34 -11.06 -19.81
CA ARG A 245 29.95 -12.01 -20.88
C ARG A 245 30.40 -13.44 -20.58
N ALA A 246 31.48 -13.59 -19.82
CA ALA A 246 31.93 -14.86 -19.25
C ALA A 246 31.49 -14.97 -17.77
N PRO A 247 31.23 -16.18 -17.25
CA PRO A 247 30.91 -16.38 -15.83
C PRO A 247 32.00 -15.80 -14.92
N THR A 248 31.63 -14.80 -14.13
CA THR A 248 32.58 -14.02 -13.33
C THR A 248 32.09 -13.90 -11.89
N PRO A 249 32.92 -14.19 -10.87
CA PRO A 249 32.57 -13.93 -9.48
C PRO A 249 32.27 -12.45 -9.25
N VAL A 250 31.20 -12.11 -8.53
CA VAL A 250 30.81 -10.71 -8.31
C VAL A 250 31.93 -9.90 -7.66
N ARG A 251 32.63 -10.49 -6.68
CA ARG A 251 33.82 -9.87 -6.03
C ARG A 251 34.91 -9.42 -6.99
N ALA A 252 35.04 -10.05 -8.16
CA ALA A 252 36.11 -9.74 -9.10
C ALA A 252 35.95 -8.35 -9.72
N ARG A 253 34.74 -7.78 -9.74
CA ARG A 253 34.42 -6.52 -10.43
C ARG A 253 33.66 -5.49 -9.59
N VAL A 254 32.94 -5.90 -8.54
CA VAL A 254 32.02 -5.02 -7.78
C VAL A 254 32.69 -3.74 -7.23
N HIS A 255 33.96 -3.81 -6.82
CA HIS A 255 34.72 -2.65 -6.30
C HIS A 255 35.42 -1.81 -7.39
N GLN A 256 35.28 -2.18 -8.66
CA GLN A 256 35.83 -1.43 -9.81
C GLN A 256 34.78 -0.49 -10.42
N VAL A 257 33.54 -0.53 -9.94
CA VAL A 257 32.41 0.25 -10.47
C VAL A 257 31.72 1.02 -9.34
N THR A 258 31.21 2.21 -9.67
CA THR A 258 30.44 3.03 -8.74
C THR A 258 28.95 2.72 -8.92
N GLY A 259 28.28 2.41 -7.82
CA GLY A 259 26.85 2.14 -7.73
C GLY A 259 26.03 3.33 -7.21
N GLY A 260 26.66 4.51 -7.07
CA GLY A 260 26.06 5.77 -6.63
C GLY A 260 26.78 6.37 -5.43
N VAL A 261 26.11 7.30 -4.74
CA VAL A 261 26.61 7.97 -3.53
C VAL A 261 25.67 7.74 -2.35
N SER A 262 26.21 7.76 -1.13
CA SER A 262 25.42 7.62 0.10
C SER A 262 24.34 8.70 0.16
N LYS A 263 23.12 8.29 0.51
CA LYS A 263 22.00 9.22 0.72
C LYS A 263 22.12 10.00 2.05
N GLU A 264 22.98 9.56 2.95
CA GLU A 264 23.18 10.20 4.26
C GLU A 264 24.01 11.48 4.16
N ASP A 265 25.11 11.44 3.41
CA ASP A 265 26.03 12.58 3.25
C ASP A 265 26.07 13.16 1.83
N GLY A 266 25.50 12.47 0.84
CA GLY A 266 25.50 12.86 -0.57
C GLY A 266 26.88 12.85 -1.24
N LYS A 267 27.91 12.27 -0.60
CA LYS A 267 29.31 12.41 -1.00
C LYS A 267 30.07 11.09 -1.03
N THR A 268 29.75 10.16 -0.14
CA THR A 268 30.48 8.91 -0.04
C THR A 268 30.14 7.99 -1.21
N THR A 269 31.12 7.65 -2.03
CA THR A 269 30.98 6.70 -3.14
C THR A 269 30.61 5.33 -2.61
N ILE A 270 29.52 4.77 -3.11
CA ILE A 270 29.11 3.39 -2.87
C ILE A 270 29.53 2.56 -4.08
N TYR A 271 30.32 1.52 -3.84
CA TYR A 271 30.76 0.62 -4.90
C TYR A 271 29.67 -0.43 -5.21
N GLY A 272 29.66 -0.89 -6.45
CA GLY A 272 28.78 -1.96 -6.91
C GLY A 272 28.12 -1.66 -8.23
N PHE A 273 27.49 -2.69 -8.79
CA PHE A 273 26.72 -2.54 -10.02
C PHE A 273 25.37 -1.92 -9.70
N ASP A 274 25.00 -0.90 -10.45
CA ASP A 274 23.64 -0.38 -10.59
C ASP A 274 23.51 0.17 -12.01
N ILE A 275 23.49 -0.73 -12.99
CA ILE A 275 23.65 -0.38 -14.40
C ILE A 275 22.74 -1.22 -15.30
N ASN A 276 22.21 -0.59 -16.35
CA ASN A 276 21.45 -1.28 -17.38
C ASN A 276 22.39 -1.85 -18.45
N TYR A 277 22.26 -3.14 -18.70
CA TYR A 277 22.91 -3.87 -19.78
C TYR A 277 21.95 -4.01 -20.97
N ALA A 278 22.47 -3.79 -22.18
CA ALA A 278 21.75 -4.02 -23.43
C ALA A 278 21.84 -5.51 -23.80
N VAL A 279 20.72 -6.23 -23.67
CA VAL A 279 20.65 -7.68 -23.89
C VAL A 279 20.83 -7.98 -25.38
N ASP A 280 21.79 -8.86 -25.70
CA ASP A 280 22.12 -9.23 -27.07
C ASP A 280 21.00 -10.04 -27.73
N GLY A 281 20.91 -9.98 -29.06
CA GLY A 281 20.04 -10.79 -29.90
C GLY A 281 19.18 -9.97 -30.86
N ASP A 282 18.92 -10.54 -32.04
CA ASP A 282 18.35 -9.80 -33.18
C ASP A 282 16.82 -9.71 -33.15
N ASP A 283 16.14 -10.64 -32.48
CA ASP A 283 14.69 -10.64 -32.33
C ASP A 283 14.28 -10.03 -30.97
N PRO A 284 13.69 -8.82 -30.95
CA PRO A 284 13.25 -8.14 -29.72
C PRO A 284 12.02 -8.79 -29.08
N HIS A 285 11.36 -9.74 -29.74
CA HIS A 285 10.21 -10.46 -29.21
C HIS A 285 10.57 -11.86 -28.70
N ALA A 286 11.74 -12.39 -29.06
CA ALA A 286 12.19 -13.70 -28.62
C ALA A 286 12.55 -13.70 -27.12
N LEU A 287 12.26 -14.82 -26.46
CA LEU A 287 12.69 -15.07 -25.09
C LEU A 287 14.19 -15.46 -25.06
N ARG A 288 15.06 -14.45 -24.95
CA ARG A 288 16.52 -14.57 -25.04
C ARG A 288 17.11 -14.88 -23.67
N ARG A 289 18.29 -15.53 -23.63
CA ARG A 289 19.05 -15.68 -22.38
C ARG A 289 19.56 -14.30 -21.98
N VAL A 290 19.32 -13.91 -20.74
CA VAL A 290 19.69 -12.60 -20.19
C VAL A 290 20.84 -12.76 -19.22
N ALA A 291 20.69 -13.70 -18.27
CA ALA A 291 21.68 -13.90 -17.22
C ALA A 291 21.74 -15.36 -16.75
N VAL A 292 22.91 -15.77 -16.24
CA VAL A 292 23.08 -16.98 -15.44
C VAL A 292 23.79 -16.61 -14.15
N VAL A 293 23.22 -17.01 -13.02
CA VAL A 293 23.80 -16.82 -11.69
C VAL A 293 24.01 -18.19 -11.05
N ARG A 294 25.16 -18.41 -10.41
CA ARG A 294 25.44 -19.65 -9.66
C ARG A 294 26.03 -19.34 -8.30
N ASP A 295 25.52 -20.02 -7.28
CA ASP A 295 26.17 -20.11 -5.98
C ASP A 295 26.94 -21.44 -5.89
N GLY A 296 28.25 -21.34 -5.67
CA GLY A 296 29.14 -22.50 -5.62
C GLY A 296 28.95 -23.38 -4.37
N VAL A 297 28.42 -22.81 -3.28
CA VAL A 297 28.29 -23.50 -1.99
C VAL A 297 27.03 -24.37 -1.94
N SER A 298 25.87 -23.81 -2.30
CA SER A 298 24.61 -24.56 -2.37
C SER A 298 24.53 -25.43 -3.64
N GLY A 299 25.19 -25.02 -4.72
CA GLY A 299 25.04 -25.62 -6.05
C GLY A 299 23.74 -25.21 -6.76
N ARG A 300 23.00 -24.22 -6.22
CA ARG A 300 21.87 -23.61 -6.93
C ARG A 300 22.38 -22.73 -8.06
N ALA A 301 21.71 -22.82 -9.20
CA ALA A 301 21.88 -21.90 -10.31
C ALA A 301 20.53 -21.37 -10.79
N MET A 302 20.54 -20.16 -11.34
CA MET A 302 19.39 -19.47 -11.91
C MET A 302 19.75 -18.97 -13.30
N GLU A 303 19.05 -19.45 -14.33
CA GLU A 303 19.06 -18.86 -15.67
C GLU A 303 17.83 -17.96 -15.83
N LEU A 304 18.05 -16.70 -16.18
CA LEU A 304 17.00 -15.75 -16.55
C LEU A 304 16.92 -15.64 -18.07
N ARG A 305 15.71 -15.81 -18.60
CA ARG A 305 15.37 -15.48 -19.98
C ARG A 305 14.27 -14.43 -20.04
N ALA A 306 14.34 -13.50 -20.99
CA ALA A 306 13.29 -12.49 -21.18
C ALA A 306 13.27 -11.95 -22.62
N ASN A 307 12.19 -11.25 -22.97
CA ASN A 307 12.08 -10.55 -24.26
C ASN A 307 12.54 -9.08 -24.21
N GLN A 308 12.70 -8.49 -23.03
CA GLN A 308 13.06 -7.07 -22.90
C GLN A 308 14.45 -6.73 -23.45
N PRO A 309 14.65 -5.50 -23.96
CA PRO A 309 15.91 -5.09 -24.57
C PRO A 309 17.02 -4.87 -23.54
N GLY A 310 16.69 -4.65 -22.27
CA GLY A 310 17.65 -4.37 -21.22
C GLY A 310 17.45 -5.20 -19.96
N VAL A 311 18.49 -5.20 -19.11
CA VAL A 311 18.44 -5.72 -17.74
C VAL A 311 19.21 -4.80 -16.82
N GLN A 312 18.56 -4.32 -15.75
CA GLN A 312 19.27 -3.68 -14.65
C GLN A 312 19.97 -4.76 -13.84
N PHE A 313 21.29 -4.67 -13.72
CA PHE A 313 22.05 -5.47 -12.77
C PHE A 313 22.43 -4.59 -11.58
N TYR A 314 21.80 -4.88 -10.44
CA TYR A 314 22.02 -4.17 -9.19
C TYR A 314 22.50 -5.12 -8.10
N THR A 315 23.57 -4.78 -7.40
CA THR A 315 24.20 -5.65 -6.39
C THR A 315 23.78 -5.34 -4.95
N GLY A 316 22.63 -4.70 -4.71
CA GLY A 316 22.19 -4.44 -3.33
C GLY A 316 23.08 -3.44 -2.59
N ASN A 317 23.62 -2.46 -3.32
CA ASN A 317 24.67 -1.53 -2.87
C ASN A 317 24.23 -0.67 -1.68
N PHE A 318 22.95 -0.32 -1.63
CA PHE A 318 22.35 0.56 -0.61
C PHE A 318 21.68 -0.20 0.53
N LEU A 319 21.83 -1.53 0.59
CA LEU A 319 21.39 -2.30 1.74
C LEU A 319 22.32 -2.02 2.92
N THR A 320 21.73 -1.75 4.07
CA THR A 320 22.43 -1.34 5.30
C THR A 320 22.08 -2.31 6.43
N SER A 321 22.96 -2.42 7.43
CA SER A 321 22.83 -3.40 8.51
C SER A 321 21.62 -3.20 9.44
N ASP A 322 20.88 -2.11 9.28
CA ASP A 322 19.61 -1.82 9.97
C ASP A 322 18.38 -2.42 9.27
N VAL A 323 18.51 -2.90 8.02
CA VAL A 323 17.42 -3.56 7.30
C VAL A 323 17.18 -4.95 7.88
N LYS A 324 16.12 -5.08 8.68
CA LYS A 324 15.64 -6.35 9.25
C LYS A 324 14.60 -6.97 8.33
N GLY A 325 14.93 -8.10 7.74
CA GLY A 325 14.06 -8.90 6.89
C GLY A 325 13.38 -10.06 7.62
N LYS A 326 13.05 -11.10 6.87
CA LYS A 326 12.38 -12.32 7.35
C LYS A 326 13.09 -12.91 8.57
N GLY A 327 12.30 -13.34 9.56
CA GLY A 327 12.81 -13.91 10.80
C GLY A 327 13.76 -13.00 11.58
N GLY A 328 13.75 -11.68 11.31
CA GLY A 328 14.65 -10.71 11.92
C GLY A 328 16.09 -10.74 11.38
N LYS A 329 16.36 -11.46 10.28
CA LYS A 329 17.69 -11.50 9.67
C LYS A 329 18.06 -10.14 9.10
N VAL A 330 19.35 -9.80 9.17
CA VAL A 330 19.87 -8.53 8.68
C VAL A 330 20.27 -8.64 7.22
N TYR A 331 19.84 -7.68 6.40
CA TYR A 331 20.22 -7.56 4.99
C TYR A 331 21.22 -6.42 4.81
N GLY A 332 22.51 -6.74 4.87
CA GLY A 332 23.59 -5.79 4.64
C GLY A 332 23.90 -5.58 3.16
N GLN A 333 24.86 -4.68 2.91
CA GLN A 333 25.38 -4.39 1.57
C GLN A 333 25.81 -5.67 0.87
N TYR A 334 25.45 -5.80 -0.41
CA TYR A 334 25.67 -7.01 -1.21
C TYR A 334 24.94 -8.25 -0.68
N GLY A 335 23.94 -8.12 0.18
CA GLY A 335 23.16 -9.27 0.67
C GLY A 335 22.36 -10.00 -0.42
N ALA A 336 22.14 -9.37 -1.57
CA ALA A 336 21.47 -9.94 -2.73
C ALA A 336 21.77 -9.16 -4.01
N LEU A 337 21.42 -9.73 -5.16
CA LEU A 337 21.44 -9.05 -6.46
C LEU A 337 20.04 -8.98 -7.08
N CYS A 338 19.81 -7.98 -7.94
CA CYS A 338 18.61 -7.82 -8.75
C CYS A 338 18.95 -7.96 -10.23
N LEU A 339 18.01 -8.51 -11.00
CA LEU A 339 18.08 -8.68 -12.45
C LEU A 339 16.75 -8.24 -13.05
N GLU A 340 16.58 -6.92 -13.15
CA GLU A 340 15.32 -6.31 -13.58
C GLU A 340 15.33 -6.19 -15.10
N THR A 341 14.78 -7.17 -15.81
CA THR A 341 14.59 -7.05 -17.27
C THR A 341 13.62 -5.90 -17.55
N GLN A 342 13.95 -5.00 -18.48
CA GLN A 342 13.23 -3.75 -18.68
C GLN A 342 13.58 -3.09 -20.04
N GLY A 343 12.83 -2.06 -20.44
CA GLY A 343 13.31 -1.02 -21.34
C GLY A 343 14.44 -0.19 -20.72
N TYR A 344 15.26 0.48 -21.53
CA TYR A 344 16.38 1.25 -21.00
C TYR A 344 15.88 2.40 -20.10
N PRO A 345 16.57 2.68 -18.97
CA PRO A 345 16.22 3.82 -18.14
C PRO A 345 16.26 5.12 -18.96
N ASP A 346 15.40 6.06 -18.60
CA ASP A 346 15.24 7.35 -19.27
C ASP A 346 14.99 7.30 -20.80
N ALA A 347 14.59 6.16 -21.37
CA ALA A 347 14.32 6.03 -22.81
C ALA A 347 13.27 7.02 -23.34
N VAL A 348 12.41 7.57 -22.48
CA VAL A 348 11.47 8.65 -22.83
C VAL A 348 12.14 9.96 -23.23
N ASN A 349 13.40 10.16 -22.82
CA ASN A 349 14.21 11.35 -23.13
C ASN A 349 15.39 11.05 -24.08
N HIS A 350 15.61 9.78 -24.44
CA HIS A 350 16.66 9.35 -25.35
C HIS A 350 16.09 8.71 -26.62
N PRO A 351 15.91 9.47 -27.71
CA PRO A 351 15.27 8.97 -28.94
C PRO A 351 16.07 7.85 -29.64
N ASN A 352 17.35 7.68 -29.29
CA ASN A 352 18.20 6.59 -29.78
C ASN A 352 18.04 5.29 -28.98
N PHE A 353 17.29 5.28 -27.87
CA PHE A 353 16.97 4.07 -27.12
C PHE A 353 15.71 3.39 -27.67
N PRO A 354 15.52 2.08 -27.44
CA PRO A 354 14.26 1.41 -27.77
C PRO A 354 13.09 2.12 -27.09
N SER A 355 12.06 2.43 -27.86
CA SER A 355 10.89 3.16 -27.37
C SER A 355 10.16 2.36 -26.28
N VAL A 356 9.75 3.08 -25.24
CA VAL A 356 8.86 2.58 -24.17
C VAL A 356 7.44 3.14 -24.29
N ILE A 357 7.12 3.83 -25.39
CA ILE A 357 5.80 4.44 -25.61
C ILE A 357 4.85 3.40 -26.20
N ILE A 358 3.73 3.18 -25.51
CA ILE A 358 2.56 2.49 -26.09
C ILE A 358 1.55 3.53 -26.59
N ARG A 359 0.99 3.27 -27.77
CA ARG A 359 -0.09 4.05 -28.38
C ARG A 359 -1.42 3.28 -28.28
N PRO A 360 -2.57 3.96 -28.42
CA PRO A 360 -3.87 3.30 -28.42
C PRO A 360 -3.92 2.14 -29.44
N GLY A 361 -4.49 1.01 -29.02
CA GLY A 361 -4.53 -0.22 -29.83
C GLY A 361 -3.27 -1.08 -29.76
N GLN A 362 -2.18 -0.59 -29.17
CA GLN A 362 -0.97 -1.39 -28.91
C GLN A 362 -1.02 -2.05 -27.53
N VAL A 363 -0.36 -3.20 -27.43
CA VAL A 363 -0.22 -3.96 -26.18
C VAL A 363 1.27 -4.04 -25.84
N TYR A 364 1.65 -3.53 -24.66
CA TYR A 364 2.94 -3.82 -24.06
C TYR A 364 2.97 -5.29 -23.64
N ARG A 365 4.04 -6.00 -24.00
CA ARG A 365 4.27 -7.40 -23.61
C ARG A 365 5.67 -7.57 -23.06
N HIS A 366 5.76 -8.19 -21.89
CA HIS A 366 7.01 -8.49 -21.23
C HIS A 366 6.94 -9.85 -20.57
N ASP A 367 7.67 -10.78 -21.15
CA ASP A 367 7.77 -12.16 -20.70
C ASP A 367 9.16 -12.42 -20.14
N MET A 368 9.22 -13.03 -18.96
CA MET A 368 10.46 -13.48 -18.36
C MET A 368 10.29 -14.83 -17.65
N VAL A 369 11.36 -15.63 -17.65
CA VAL A 369 11.40 -16.96 -17.03
C VAL A 369 12.69 -17.13 -16.26
N TYR A 370 12.56 -17.38 -14.97
CA TYR A 370 13.64 -17.86 -14.10
C TYR A 370 13.61 -19.39 -14.10
N LYS A 371 14.66 -20.02 -14.63
CA LYS A 371 14.87 -21.47 -14.56
C LYS A 371 15.93 -21.77 -13.52
N PHE A 372 15.57 -22.51 -12.48
CA PHE A 372 16.51 -22.94 -11.47
C PHE A 372 17.00 -24.36 -11.75
N SER A 373 18.25 -24.63 -11.37
CA SER A 373 18.80 -25.98 -11.40
C SER A 373 19.55 -26.27 -10.09
N PRO A 374 19.06 -27.20 -9.25
CA PRO A 374 19.82 -27.75 -8.14
C PRO A 374 20.80 -28.79 -8.69
N SER A 375 21.93 -28.35 -9.21
CA SER A 375 22.92 -29.25 -9.84
C SER A 375 24.05 -29.59 -8.88
N ARG A 376 24.39 -30.89 -8.75
CA ARG A 376 25.70 -31.30 -8.22
C ARG A 376 26.76 -30.80 -9.19
N ILE A 377 27.70 -29.99 -8.69
CA ILE A 377 28.87 -29.61 -9.47
C ILE A 377 29.70 -30.89 -9.68
N CYS A 378 29.68 -31.47 -10.87
CA CYS A 378 30.79 -32.30 -11.32
C CYS A 378 31.98 -31.35 -11.50
N CYS A 379 32.83 -31.25 -10.47
CA CYS A 379 34.14 -30.65 -10.64
C CYS A 379 34.90 -31.50 -11.68
N VAL A 380 35.00 -31.00 -12.90
CA VAL A 380 36.00 -31.50 -13.86
C VAL A 380 37.36 -31.10 -13.28
N ARG A 381 38.00 -32.01 -12.55
CA ARG A 381 39.44 -31.89 -12.32
C ARG A 381 40.13 -32.23 -13.64
N PRO A 382 41.09 -31.41 -14.12
CA PRO A 382 41.97 -31.87 -15.19
C PRO A 382 42.92 -32.91 -14.58
N HIS A 383 42.83 -34.16 -15.03
CA HIS A 383 43.88 -35.15 -14.79
C HIS A 383 44.42 -35.61 -16.14
N PRO A 384 45.75 -35.63 -16.34
CA PRO A 384 46.35 -36.07 -17.58
C PRO A 384 46.42 -37.61 -17.63
N ASP A 385 46.30 -38.13 -18.84
CA ASP A 385 46.74 -39.44 -19.34
C ASP A 385 46.46 -40.70 -18.50
N ARG A 386 45.59 -41.57 -19.05
CA ARG A 386 45.92 -42.98 -19.34
C ARG A 386 44.81 -43.68 -20.12
N LEU A 387 45.17 -44.13 -21.32
CA LEU A 387 44.52 -45.20 -22.09
C LEU A 387 44.53 -46.51 -21.30
N VAL A 388 43.37 -47.12 -21.02
CA VAL A 388 43.20 -48.60 -20.99
C VAL A 388 41.74 -48.96 -21.32
N SER A 389 41.60 -49.92 -22.24
CA SER A 389 40.37 -50.59 -22.71
C SER A 389 39.81 -51.61 -21.69
N LEU A 390 38.48 -51.80 -21.60
CA LEU A 390 37.77 -53.07 -21.87
C LEU A 390 36.31 -53.12 -21.35
N ARG A 391 35.43 -53.48 -22.30
CA ARG A 391 34.24 -54.38 -22.29
C ARG A 391 33.11 -54.34 -21.24
N LEU A 392 31.91 -54.39 -21.83
CA LEU A 392 30.57 -54.70 -21.32
C LEU A 392 30.46 -56.03 -20.53
N SER A 393 29.60 -56.05 -19.50
CA SER A 393 28.59 -57.11 -19.35
C SER A 393 27.40 -56.64 -18.48
N LYS A 394 26.20 -57.13 -18.85
CA LYS A 394 24.92 -56.97 -18.17
C LYS A 394 24.71 -58.16 -17.24
N THR A 395 24.09 -57.96 -16.07
CA THR A 395 23.04 -58.86 -15.56
C THR A 395 22.19 -58.23 -14.46
N LYS A 396 20.86 -58.39 -14.62
CA LYS A 396 19.81 -58.17 -13.62
C LYS A 396 19.69 -59.42 -12.76
N GLN A 397 19.31 -59.26 -11.49
CA GLN A 397 18.56 -60.30 -10.77
C GLN A 397 17.57 -59.68 -9.77
N ARG A 398 16.42 -60.34 -9.63
CA ARG A 398 15.14 -59.90 -9.01
C ARG A 398 14.78 -60.86 -7.86
N CYS A 399 13.92 -60.36 -6.96
CA CYS A 399 12.98 -61.07 -6.06
C CYS A 399 13.59 -61.95 -4.95
N SER A 400 12.94 -62.26 -3.82
CA SER A 400 11.80 -61.74 -3.04
C SER A 400 11.84 -62.45 -1.66
N ASP A 401 10.98 -62.00 -0.73
CA ASP A 401 10.32 -62.77 0.34
C ASP A 401 10.65 -62.49 1.83
N ARG A 402 9.56 -62.22 2.56
CA ARG A 402 9.32 -62.23 4.03
C ARG A 402 8.79 -63.64 4.44
N PRO A 403 8.32 -63.99 5.68
CA PRO A 403 8.02 -63.22 6.93
C PRO A 403 8.34 -64.02 8.25
N PRO A 404 7.57 -63.94 9.38
CA PRO A 404 7.29 -62.84 10.33
C PRO A 404 7.71 -63.19 11.80
N ILE A 405 7.50 -62.27 12.77
CA ILE A 405 6.72 -62.47 14.03
C ILE A 405 7.03 -61.40 15.11
N MET A 406 5.95 -60.99 15.78
CA MET A 406 5.77 -60.45 17.15
C MET A 406 5.66 -58.95 17.42
N ALA A 407 4.44 -58.60 17.83
CA ALA A 407 3.97 -57.36 18.40
C ALA A 407 4.30 -57.27 19.90
N GLY A 408 4.52 -56.03 20.37
CA GLY A 408 4.63 -55.69 21.78
C GLY A 408 4.36 -54.19 21.95
N ALA A 409 3.28 -53.88 22.66
CA ALA A 409 2.69 -52.55 22.82
C ALA A 409 3.56 -51.56 23.60
N ARG A 410 3.63 -50.30 23.14
CA ARG A 410 3.74 -49.08 23.98
C ARG A 410 3.16 -47.86 23.24
N LEU A 411 1.83 -47.71 23.26
CA LEU A 411 1.16 -46.43 23.07
C LEU A 411 0.96 -45.81 24.45
N SER A 412 1.65 -44.71 24.77
CA SER A 412 1.25 -43.64 25.71
C SER A 412 2.48 -42.89 26.27
N LEU A 413 3.06 -42.00 25.46
CA LEU A 413 3.83 -40.84 25.99
C LEU A 413 4.10 -39.76 24.92
N ALA A 414 4.12 -40.13 23.63
CA ALA A 414 4.38 -39.18 22.54
C ALA A 414 3.19 -38.26 22.20
N LEU A 415 1.95 -38.66 22.54
CA LEU A 415 0.75 -37.86 22.25
C LEU A 415 0.51 -36.75 23.30
N LEU A 416 1.00 -36.93 24.54
CA LEU A 416 0.86 -35.94 25.60
C LEU A 416 1.91 -34.81 25.50
N LEU A 417 3.09 -35.11 24.95
CA LEU A 417 4.12 -34.10 24.64
C LEU A 417 3.78 -33.28 23.38
N TYR A 418 2.97 -33.82 22.46
CA TYR A 418 2.49 -33.06 21.30
C TYR A 418 1.34 -32.10 21.67
N LEU A 419 0.45 -32.51 22.60
CA LEU A 419 -0.67 -31.67 23.06
C LEU A 419 -0.24 -30.51 23.97
N VAL A 420 0.88 -30.63 24.69
CA VAL A 420 1.45 -29.52 25.49
C VAL A 420 2.33 -28.58 24.64
N ALA A 421 2.97 -29.07 23.57
CA ALA A 421 3.70 -28.23 22.63
C ALA A 421 2.78 -27.41 21.70
N SER A 422 1.58 -27.92 21.37
CA SER A 422 0.55 -27.15 20.65
C SER A 422 -0.20 -26.15 21.53
N ALA A 423 -0.14 -26.27 22.86
CA ALA A 423 -0.69 -25.28 23.80
C ALA A 423 0.28 -24.12 24.13
N LEU A 424 1.57 -24.27 23.79
CA LEU A 424 2.59 -23.22 23.96
C LEU A 424 3.05 -22.58 22.64
N ALA A 425 2.50 -23.01 21.50
CA ALA A 425 2.63 -22.35 20.19
C ALA A 425 1.45 -21.41 19.84
N GLY A 426 0.62 -21.07 20.84
CA GLY A 426 -0.52 -20.15 20.73
C GLY A 426 -0.16 -18.66 20.79
N GLY A 427 1.12 -18.30 20.74
CA GLY A 427 1.59 -16.91 20.67
C GLY A 427 1.63 -16.41 19.23
N ALA A 428 0.48 -16.36 18.54
CA ALA A 428 0.39 -15.57 17.31
C ALA A 428 0.57 -14.09 17.71
N GLY A 429 1.77 -13.55 17.50
CA GLY A 429 1.99 -12.11 17.60
C GLY A 429 0.96 -11.36 16.74
N PRO A 430 0.61 -10.10 17.11
CA PRO A 430 -0.46 -9.36 16.44
C PRO A 430 -0.18 -9.24 14.94
N ARG A 431 -0.97 -9.95 14.11
CA ARG A 431 -0.89 -9.91 12.65
C ARG A 431 -1.44 -8.56 12.17
N LYS A 432 -0.65 -7.78 11.43
CA LYS A 432 -1.11 -6.58 10.71
C LYS A 432 -1.86 -6.95 9.42
N MET A 433 -2.96 -7.70 9.53
CA MET A 433 -3.89 -7.90 8.41
C MET A 433 -4.88 -6.73 8.37
N VAL A 434 -5.19 -6.22 7.18
CA VAL A 434 -6.26 -5.22 7.04
C VAL A 434 -7.60 -5.97 7.02
N GLY A 435 -8.53 -5.57 7.88
CA GLY A 435 -9.79 -6.27 8.09
C GLY A 435 -10.94 -5.33 8.44
N ILE A 436 -12.15 -5.88 8.45
CA ILE A 436 -13.37 -5.25 8.94
C ILE A 436 -13.80 -6.03 10.19
N TYR A 437 -14.07 -5.29 11.26
CA TYR A 437 -14.39 -5.77 12.60
C TYR A 437 -15.77 -5.24 12.96
N VAL A 438 -16.59 -6.07 13.61
CA VAL A 438 -17.96 -5.73 13.94
C VAL A 438 -18.16 -5.87 15.45
N LEU A 439 -18.51 -4.75 16.09
CA LEU A 439 -18.97 -4.74 17.46
C LEU A 439 -20.49 -4.82 17.43
N ARG A 440 -21.09 -5.69 18.24
CA ARG A 440 -22.55 -5.83 18.32
C ARG A 440 -23.01 -5.97 19.76
N LYS A 441 -24.03 -5.19 20.12
CA LYS A 441 -24.72 -5.26 21.41
C LYS A 441 -26.23 -5.12 21.16
N GLY A 442 -26.91 -6.27 21.10
CA GLY A 442 -28.32 -6.32 20.70
C GLY A 442 -28.54 -5.87 19.25
N ASP A 443 -29.46 -4.93 19.06
CA ASP A 443 -29.82 -4.32 17.78
C ASP A 443 -28.87 -3.17 17.36
N PHE A 444 -27.92 -2.80 18.23
CA PHE A 444 -26.88 -1.83 17.96
C PHE A 444 -25.61 -2.50 17.44
N SER A 445 -25.10 -2.04 16.29
CA SER A 445 -23.83 -2.56 15.75
C SER A 445 -22.98 -1.49 15.07
N VAL A 446 -21.66 -1.64 15.20
CA VAL A 446 -20.67 -0.73 14.63
C VAL A 446 -19.64 -1.55 13.85
N LYS A 447 -19.41 -1.19 12.58
CA LYS A 447 -18.35 -1.78 11.75
C LYS A 447 -17.15 -0.85 11.69
N ILE A 448 -15.97 -1.37 11.97
CA ILE A 448 -14.70 -0.64 11.98
C ILE A 448 -13.70 -1.37 11.08
N THR A 449 -12.89 -0.64 10.31
CA THR A 449 -11.69 -1.22 9.70
C THR A 449 -10.44 -0.66 10.36
N ASN A 450 -9.41 -1.48 10.48
CA ASN A 450 -8.11 -1.02 10.94
C ASN A 450 -7.32 -0.25 9.88
N TRP A 451 -7.83 -0.09 8.65
CA TRP A 451 -7.37 0.96 7.75
C TRP A 451 -7.88 2.32 8.26
N GLY A 452 -6.97 3.19 8.68
CA GLY A 452 -7.33 4.51 9.19
C GLY A 452 -8.10 4.54 10.51
N ALA A 453 -8.18 3.40 11.21
CA ALA A 453 -9.07 3.22 12.36
C ALA A 453 -10.50 3.69 12.08
N THR A 454 -11.02 3.32 10.91
CA THR A 454 -12.20 3.94 10.28
C THR A 454 -13.51 3.30 10.76
N ILE A 455 -14.46 4.12 11.20
CA ILE A 455 -15.87 3.74 11.41
C ILE A 455 -16.55 3.69 10.03
N MET A 456 -17.00 2.50 9.62
CA MET A 456 -17.63 2.28 8.32
C MET A 456 -19.17 2.28 8.39
N SER A 457 -19.73 1.94 9.54
CA SER A 457 -21.16 1.69 9.72
C SER A 457 -21.54 1.81 11.19
N VAL A 458 -22.70 2.42 11.47
CA VAL A 458 -23.32 2.49 12.80
C VAL A 458 -24.81 2.24 12.60
N VAL A 459 -25.28 1.06 12.98
CA VAL A 459 -26.67 0.61 12.77
C VAL A 459 -27.41 0.59 14.09
N LEU A 460 -28.57 1.26 14.14
CA LEU A 460 -29.44 1.35 15.32
C LEU A 460 -30.92 1.57 14.91
N PRO A 461 -31.88 1.29 15.80
CA PRO A 461 -33.31 1.48 15.52
C PRO A 461 -33.72 2.96 15.46
N ASP A 462 -34.89 3.21 14.86
CA ASP A 462 -35.66 4.44 14.98
C ASP A 462 -36.77 4.29 16.06
N SER A 463 -37.61 5.31 16.23
CA SER A 463 -38.74 5.29 17.18
C SER A 463 -39.77 4.17 16.95
N LYS A 464 -39.74 3.52 15.78
CA LYS A 464 -40.61 2.40 15.38
C LYS A 464 -39.87 1.06 15.36
N GLY A 465 -38.59 1.02 15.74
CA GLY A 465 -37.75 -0.17 15.74
C GLY A 465 -37.08 -0.49 14.39
N ASN A 466 -37.19 0.37 13.36
CA ASN A 466 -36.53 0.12 12.08
C ASN A 466 -35.04 0.43 12.15
N LEU A 467 -34.22 -0.55 11.77
CA LEU A 467 -32.76 -0.38 11.74
C LEU A 467 -32.33 0.40 10.49
N ALA A 468 -31.42 1.36 10.68
CA ALA A 468 -30.69 1.98 9.58
C ALA A 468 -29.24 2.25 9.97
N ASP A 469 -28.36 2.23 8.97
CA ASP A 469 -27.01 2.73 9.12
C ASP A 469 -27.00 4.26 9.04
N VAL A 470 -26.58 4.92 10.12
CA VAL A 470 -26.67 6.40 10.27
C VAL A 470 -25.37 7.12 9.94
N VAL A 471 -24.36 6.43 9.37
CA VAL A 471 -23.11 7.07 8.94
C VAL A 471 -22.86 6.89 7.45
N LEU A 472 -22.35 7.91 6.78
CA LEU A 472 -21.89 7.79 5.40
C LEU A 472 -20.59 6.99 5.36
N GLY A 473 -20.30 6.41 4.20
CA GLY A 473 -19.13 5.57 4.02
C GLY A 473 -19.10 4.82 2.70
N LYS A 474 -18.23 3.83 2.62
CA LYS A 474 -18.06 2.88 1.50
C LYS A 474 -18.27 1.44 1.98
N ASP A 475 -18.55 0.53 1.05
CA ASP A 475 -18.80 -0.87 1.35
C ASP A 475 -17.51 -1.68 1.57
N THR A 476 -16.40 -1.22 0.99
CA THR A 476 -15.15 -1.98 0.93
C THR A 476 -13.95 -1.16 1.38
N ILE A 477 -12.94 -1.83 1.99
CA ILE A 477 -11.66 -1.21 2.36
C ILE A 477 -10.98 -0.57 1.14
N ALA A 478 -11.06 -1.21 -0.02
CA ALA A 478 -10.46 -0.73 -1.27
C ALA A 478 -10.99 0.66 -1.68
N GLU A 479 -12.29 0.90 -1.47
CA GLU A 479 -12.90 2.20 -1.73
C GLU A 479 -12.43 3.26 -0.73
N TYR A 480 -12.15 2.90 0.53
CA TYR A 480 -11.56 3.81 1.52
C TYR A 480 -10.09 4.14 1.23
N VAL A 481 -9.31 3.21 0.66
CA VAL A 481 -7.90 3.47 0.31
C VAL A 481 -7.77 4.61 -0.72
N ASN A 482 -8.76 4.76 -1.59
CA ASN A 482 -8.80 5.79 -2.62
C ASN A 482 -9.74 6.96 -2.27
N ASP A 483 -10.43 6.91 -1.13
CA ASP A 483 -11.35 7.95 -0.73
C ASP A 483 -10.59 9.23 -0.33
N THR A 484 -11.05 10.36 -0.87
CA THR A 484 -10.54 11.69 -0.56
C THR A 484 -11.51 12.48 0.32
N SER A 485 -12.67 11.91 0.63
CA SER A 485 -13.74 12.54 1.42
C SER A 485 -13.55 12.37 2.93
N TYR A 486 -12.64 11.50 3.36
CA TYR A 486 -12.39 11.17 4.77
C TYR A 486 -13.63 10.62 5.48
N PHE A 487 -14.33 9.64 4.90
CA PHE A 487 -15.48 9.02 5.58
C PHE A 487 -15.07 8.21 6.81
N GLY A 488 -15.24 8.76 8.02
CA GLY A 488 -15.10 8.03 9.28
C GLY A 488 -13.70 7.62 9.77
N PRO A 489 -12.54 8.02 9.22
CA PRO A 489 -11.26 7.66 9.82
C PRO A 489 -10.97 8.49 11.08
N LEU A 490 -10.02 7.98 11.88
CA LEU A 490 -9.30 8.78 12.87
C LEU A 490 -8.17 9.54 12.17
N ASN A 491 -8.19 10.87 12.23
CA ASN A 491 -7.16 11.72 11.65
C ASN A 491 -6.10 12.12 12.69
N GLY A 492 -4.87 12.27 12.20
CA GLY A 492 -3.66 12.57 12.98
C GLY A 492 -2.43 12.51 12.05
N ARG A 493 -1.21 12.86 12.47
CA ARG A 493 -0.79 13.22 13.83
C ARG A 493 -1.40 14.53 14.35
N VAL A 494 -1.59 15.49 13.45
CA VAL A 494 -2.31 16.74 13.72
C VAL A 494 -3.47 16.85 12.75
N ALA A 495 -4.68 16.82 13.28
CA ALA A 495 -5.88 16.98 12.52
C ALA A 495 -6.21 18.46 12.23
N GLN A 496 -7.10 18.69 11.26
CA GLN A 496 -7.35 20.01 10.66
C GLN A 496 -6.08 20.66 10.08
N ARG A 497 -6.17 21.94 9.71
CA ARG A 497 -5.14 22.64 8.96
C ARG A 497 -3.95 23.07 9.83
N ILE A 498 -2.77 23.05 9.22
CA ILE A 498 -1.56 23.77 9.66
C ILE A 498 -1.20 24.75 8.55
N ALA A 499 -1.13 26.03 8.89
CA ALA A 499 -0.78 27.09 7.95
C ALA A 499 0.59 26.82 7.32
N ARG A 500 0.64 26.87 5.99
CA ARG A 500 1.87 26.68 5.18
C ARG A 500 2.56 25.34 5.39
N GLY A 501 1.88 24.38 6.02
CA GLY A 501 2.49 23.13 6.50
C GLY A 501 3.77 23.40 7.29
N ARG A 502 3.79 24.45 8.11
CA ARG A 502 5.00 24.88 8.81
C ARG A 502 4.65 25.26 10.23
N PHE A 503 5.53 24.88 11.17
CA PHE A 503 5.44 25.34 12.55
C PHE A 503 6.82 25.43 13.20
N VAL A 504 6.91 26.10 14.34
CA VAL A 504 8.13 26.18 15.16
C VAL A 504 7.89 25.45 16.47
N LEU A 505 8.79 24.53 16.82
CA LEU A 505 8.75 23.81 18.09
C LEU A 505 10.15 23.77 18.69
N ASP A 506 10.26 24.23 19.95
CA ASP A 506 11.53 24.34 20.69
C ASP A 506 12.64 25.03 19.86
N GLY A 507 12.28 26.15 19.21
CA GLY A 507 13.19 26.95 18.38
C GLY A 507 13.54 26.36 17.00
N LYS A 508 13.08 25.14 16.69
CA LYS A 508 13.30 24.49 15.40
C LYS A 508 12.10 24.62 14.48
N VAL A 509 12.36 24.93 13.21
CA VAL A 509 11.35 24.98 12.16
C VAL A 509 11.10 23.57 11.64
N TYR A 510 9.83 23.18 11.55
CA TYR A 510 9.38 21.94 10.94
C TYR A 510 8.48 22.24 9.75
N HIS A 511 8.58 21.38 8.74
CA HIS A 511 7.76 21.44 7.53
C HIS A 511 7.05 20.10 7.35
N THR A 512 5.73 20.15 7.28
CA THR A 512 4.85 19.02 6.96
C THR A 512 4.50 19.02 5.48
N TYR A 513 4.05 17.88 4.98
CA TYR A 513 3.67 17.78 3.56
C TYR A 513 2.37 18.53 3.27
N LEU A 514 2.39 19.35 2.23
CA LEU A 514 1.25 20.15 1.79
C LEU A 514 0.28 19.30 0.99
N ASN A 515 -0.95 19.16 1.48
CA ASN A 515 -2.01 18.39 0.83
C ASN A 515 -3.34 19.15 0.72
N ASP A 516 -3.38 20.43 1.11
CA ASP A 516 -4.51 21.34 0.90
C ASP A 516 -4.02 22.71 0.44
N GLY A 517 -3.77 22.85 -0.86
CA GLY A 517 -3.22 24.06 -1.45
C GLY A 517 -1.85 24.40 -0.86
N LYS A 518 -1.75 25.54 -0.17
CA LYS A 518 -0.53 25.98 0.52
C LYS A 518 -0.39 25.38 1.91
N ASN A 519 -1.42 24.72 2.44
CA ASN A 519 -1.51 24.27 3.82
C ASN A 519 -1.37 22.74 3.90
N ALA A 520 -1.09 22.24 5.09
CA ALA A 520 -1.23 20.82 5.41
C ALA A 520 -2.57 20.61 6.13
N ILE A 521 -3.24 19.48 5.90
CA ILE A 521 -4.48 19.12 6.57
C ILE A 521 -4.48 17.64 6.97
N HIS A 522 -5.09 17.31 8.11
CA HIS A 522 -5.32 15.94 8.57
C HIS A 522 -4.05 15.07 8.57
N GLY A 523 -2.93 15.65 8.99
CA GLY A 523 -1.65 14.96 9.10
C GLY A 523 -0.90 14.71 7.79
N GLY A 524 -1.31 15.33 6.67
CA GLY A 524 -0.60 15.26 5.39
C GLY A 524 -1.10 14.15 4.45
N HIS A 525 -0.32 13.85 3.41
CA HIS A 525 -0.69 12.89 2.35
C HIS A 525 -0.97 11.47 2.87
N ARG A 526 -0.23 11.05 3.91
CA ARG A 526 -0.34 9.74 4.55
C ARG A 526 -0.48 9.89 6.06
N GLY A 527 -1.43 10.73 6.48
CA GLY A 527 -1.84 10.83 7.89
C GLY A 527 -2.48 9.55 8.42
N PHE A 528 -2.91 9.58 9.68
CA PHE A 528 -3.41 8.41 10.42
C PHE A 528 -4.62 7.74 9.79
N SER A 529 -5.36 8.45 8.94
CA SER A 529 -6.48 7.94 8.16
C SER A 529 -6.07 7.04 6.98
N LYS A 530 -4.79 7.04 6.60
CA LYS A 530 -4.25 6.35 5.41
C LYS A 530 -3.14 5.36 5.74
N VAL A 531 -3.18 4.83 6.96
CA VAL A 531 -2.25 3.82 7.46
C VAL A 531 -3.00 2.64 8.03
N ILE A 532 -2.31 1.49 8.10
CA ILE A 532 -2.86 0.29 8.71
C ILE A 532 -2.53 0.34 10.19
N TRP A 533 -3.57 0.40 11.01
CA TRP A 533 -3.47 0.25 12.45
C TRP A 533 -3.36 -1.24 12.81
N THR A 534 -2.51 -1.53 13.78
CA THR A 534 -2.38 -2.88 14.34
C THR A 534 -3.57 -3.13 15.26
N VAL A 535 -4.29 -4.24 15.08
CA VAL A 535 -5.28 -4.67 16.07
C VAL A 535 -4.55 -5.27 17.26
N LYS A 536 -4.63 -4.61 18.42
CA LYS A 536 -4.06 -5.12 19.68
C LYS A 536 -5.01 -6.08 20.36
N GLU A 537 -6.29 -5.76 20.32
CA GLU A 537 -7.34 -6.53 20.99
C GLU A 537 -8.66 -6.33 20.27
N TYR A 538 -9.48 -7.38 20.20
CA TYR A 538 -10.80 -7.35 19.59
C TYR A 538 -11.72 -8.36 20.27
N VAL A 539 -12.82 -7.85 20.81
CA VAL A 539 -13.90 -8.60 21.43
C VAL A 539 -15.19 -8.20 20.72
N SER A 540 -15.76 -9.13 19.94
CA SER A 540 -16.87 -8.84 19.00
C SER A 540 -18.26 -8.80 19.65
N GLY A 541 -18.45 -9.46 20.80
CA GLY A 541 -19.72 -9.57 21.51
C GLY A 541 -19.54 -9.67 23.04
N GLY A 542 -20.63 -9.92 23.75
CA GLY A 542 -20.68 -9.91 25.22
C GLY A 542 -21.15 -8.57 25.78
N ASP A 543 -20.96 -8.36 27.08
CA ASP A 543 -21.51 -7.20 27.78
C ASP A 543 -20.84 -5.88 27.39
N SER A 544 -19.63 -5.90 26.85
CA SER A 544 -18.92 -4.68 26.44
C SER A 544 -17.95 -4.97 25.29
N PRO A 545 -18.44 -5.21 24.05
CA PRO A 545 -17.60 -5.50 22.91
C PRO A 545 -16.74 -4.28 22.54
N TYR A 546 -15.49 -4.52 22.15
CA TYR A 546 -14.54 -3.45 21.81
C TYR A 546 -13.45 -3.91 20.85
N ILE A 547 -12.76 -2.93 20.26
CA ILE A 547 -11.52 -3.14 19.50
C ILE A 547 -10.52 -2.06 19.89
N THR A 548 -9.28 -2.47 20.18
CA THR A 548 -8.14 -1.58 20.42
C THR A 548 -7.18 -1.65 19.25
N LEU A 549 -6.92 -0.49 18.65
CA LEU A 549 -6.05 -0.28 17.52
C LEU A 549 -4.81 0.49 17.96
N TYR A 550 -3.67 0.19 17.34
CA TYR A 550 -2.37 0.77 17.66
C TYR A 550 -1.61 1.16 16.40
N TYR A 551 -1.02 2.35 16.42
CA TYR A 551 -0.11 2.83 15.39
C TYR A 551 1.14 3.47 15.98
N ARG A 552 2.31 3.10 15.46
CA ARG A 552 3.59 3.75 15.74
C ARG A 552 3.87 4.72 14.60
N SER A 553 3.78 6.01 14.89
CA SER A 553 4.16 7.08 13.98
C SER A 553 5.62 7.44 14.25
N PHE A 554 6.50 7.24 13.28
CA PHE A 554 7.96 7.41 13.49
C PHE A 554 8.41 8.88 13.38
N ASP A 555 9.58 9.20 13.90
CA ASP A 555 10.21 10.52 13.78
C ASP A 555 10.39 10.93 12.32
N GLY A 556 9.89 12.12 11.96
CA GLY A 556 9.88 12.63 10.60
C GLY A 556 8.68 12.17 9.76
N GLU A 557 7.81 11.30 10.28
CA GLU A 557 6.60 10.89 9.55
C GLU A 557 5.74 12.12 9.23
N GLN A 558 5.46 12.30 7.93
CA GLN A 558 4.74 13.47 7.41
C GLN A 558 5.35 14.84 7.78
N GLY A 559 6.64 14.86 8.18
CA GLY A 559 7.36 16.06 8.61
C GLY A 559 7.26 16.38 10.10
N PHE A 560 6.59 15.55 10.90
CA PHE A 560 6.46 15.75 12.34
C PHE A 560 7.65 15.16 13.12
N PRO A 561 8.19 15.85 14.13
CA PRO A 561 9.28 15.33 14.97
C PRO A 561 8.80 14.26 15.95
N GLY A 562 9.69 13.34 16.32
CA GLY A 562 9.49 12.38 17.40
C GLY A 562 8.70 11.15 17.02
N ASP A 563 9.09 10.02 17.61
CA ASP A 563 8.27 8.82 17.59
C ASP A 563 7.06 9.03 18.51
N LEU A 564 5.89 8.64 18.03
CA LEU A 564 4.63 8.73 18.73
C LEU A 564 3.92 7.37 18.70
N ASP A 565 3.65 6.84 19.89
CA ASP A 565 2.70 5.75 20.05
C ASP A 565 1.29 6.30 20.08
N ALA A 566 0.41 5.79 19.22
CA ALA A 566 -1.00 6.17 19.20
C ALA A 566 -1.87 4.92 19.39
N TYR A 567 -2.90 5.06 20.22
CA TYR A 567 -3.91 4.04 20.46
C TYR A 567 -5.31 4.64 20.28
N VAL A 568 -6.23 3.82 19.77
CA VAL A 568 -7.66 4.12 19.79
C VAL A 568 -8.45 2.85 20.10
N THR A 569 -9.37 2.95 21.06
CA THR A 569 -10.30 1.89 21.42
C THR A 569 -11.71 2.34 21.11
N TYR A 570 -12.44 1.54 20.31
CA TYR A 570 -13.88 1.69 20.12
C TYR A 570 -14.61 0.64 20.92
N GLN A 571 -15.62 1.03 21.69
CA GLN A 571 -16.33 0.13 22.61
C GLN A 571 -17.83 0.41 22.64
N LEU A 572 -18.65 -0.65 22.71
CA LEU A 572 -20.09 -0.52 22.97
C LEU A 572 -20.35 -0.75 24.46
N SER A 573 -20.20 0.30 25.28
CA SER A 573 -20.20 0.18 26.74
C SER A 573 -21.60 -0.09 27.31
N SER A 574 -22.64 0.42 26.67
CA SER A 574 -24.06 0.29 27.06
C SER A 574 -24.93 0.15 25.80
N PRO A 575 -26.20 -0.29 25.92
CA PRO A 575 -27.12 -0.25 24.79
C PRO A 575 -27.09 1.13 24.12
N HIS A 576 -26.91 1.15 22.80
CA HIS A 576 -26.89 2.37 21.99
C HIS A 576 -25.87 3.43 22.44
N VAL A 577 -24.77 3.01 23.09
CA VAL A 577 -23.64 3.90 23.45
C VAL A 577 -22.36 3.39 22.80
N LEU A 578 -21.76 4.21 21.94
CA LEU A 578 -20.43 3.99 21.36
C LEU A 578 -19.43 4.93 22.04
N GLU A 579 -18.38 4.36 22.62
CA GLU A 579 -17.25 5.10 23.18
C GLU A 579 -16.03 4.98 22.27
N MET A 580 -15.30 6.08 22.11
CA MET A 580 -13.97 6.13 21.52
C MET A 580 -13.02 6.67 22.58
N ARG A 581 -11.99 5.91 22.93
CA ARG A 581 -10.91 6.34 23.82
C ARG A 581 -9.62 6.31 23.05
N SER A 582 -8.97 7.45 22.90
CA SER A 582 -7.70 7.53 22.18
C SER A 582 -6.64 8.21 23.02
N ASN A 583 -5.40 7.73 22.87
CA ASN A 583 -4.26 8.32 23.54
C ASN A 583 -3.03 8.29 22.65
N ALA A 584 -2.09 9.18 22.93
CA ALA A 584 -0.80 9.16 22.28
C ALA A 584 0.34 9.55 23.21
N THR A 585 1.47 8.87 23.09
CA THR A 585 2.66 9.09 23.92
C THR A 585 3.83 9.43 23.04
N ALA A 586 4.40 10.62 23.25
CA ALA A 586 5.65 11.01 22.62
C ALA A 586 6.79 10.24 23.30
N LEU A 587 7.63 9.57 22.52
CA LEU A 587 8.61 8.63 23.07
C LEU A 587 9.99 9.26 23.25
N ASN A 588 10.40 10.13 22.32
CA ASN A 588 11.78 10.64 22.29
C ASN A 588 11.92 12.14 22.00
N LYS A 589 10.93 12.79 21.38
CA LYS A 589 10.95 14.24 21.11
C LYS A 589 9.59 14.85 21.37
N ALA A 590 9.56 16.14 21.67
CA ALA A 590 8.31 16.89 21.70
C ALA A 590 7.69 16.90 20.29
N THR A 591 6.36 16.78 20.21
CA THR A 591 5.63 16.75 18.95
C THR A 591 4.21 17.27 19.10
N PRO A 592 3.64 17.96 18.11
CA PRO A 592 2.23 18.32 18.16
C PRO A 592 1.35 17.08 17.92
N VAL A 593 0.29 16.94 18.70
CA VAL A 593 -0.70 15.86 18.58
C VAL A 593 -2.11 16.46 18.69
N ASN A 594 -2.93 16.19 17.68
CA ASN A 594 -4.34 16.55 17.68
C ASN A 594 -5.09 15.48 16.89
N PHE A 595 -5.98 14.74 17.55
CA PHE A 595 -6.80 13.72 16.91
C PHE A 595 -8.20 14.25 16.64
N LEU A 596 -8.84 13.73 15.59
CA LEU A 596 -10.28 13.88 15.38
C LEU A 596 -10.85 12.66 14.69
N GLN A 597 -12.14 12.38 14.95
CA GLN A 597 -12.90 11.30 14.34
C GLN A 597 -13.83 11.87 13.27
N HIS A 598 -13.57 11.59 11.98
CA HIS A 598 -14.22 12.27 10.85
C HIS A 598 -15.50 11.56 10.36
N THR A 599 -16.37 11.18 11.29
CA THR A 599 -17.62 10.48 10.97
C THR A 599 -18.66 11.45 10.39
N TYR A 600 -19.23 11.10 9.24
CA TYR A 600 -20.34 11.82 8.61
C TYR A 600 -21.66 11.19 9.05
N TRP A 601 -22.45 11.92 9.82
CA TRP A 601 -23.73 11.47 10.37
C TRP A 601 -24.89 11.87 9.45
N ASN A 602 -25.83 10.94 9.28
CA ASN A 602 -27.18 11.21 8.80
C ASN A 602 -28.14 10.32 9.60
N LEU A 603 -28.78 10.89 10.62
CA LEU A 603 -29.62 10.14 11.56
C LEU A 603 -30.89 9.55 10.90
N ALA A 604 -31.31 10.08 9.75
CA ALA A 604 -32.39 9.48 8.96
C ALA A 604 -31.93 8.21 8.21
N GLY A 605 -30.63 7.95 8.14
CA GLY A 605 -29.99 6.89 7.37
C GLY A 605 -29.02 7.46 6.32
N HIS A 606 -27.92 6.75 6.05
CA HIS A 606 -26.83 7.25 5.20
C HIS A 606 -27.26 7.62 3.77
N GLY A 607 -28.34 7.00 3.26
CA GLY A 607 -28.88 7.22 1.92
C GLY A 607 -30.14 8.09 1.88
N SER A 608 -30.47 8.79 2.97
CA SER A 608 -31.78 9.46 3.15
C SER A 608 -31.84 10.89 2.61
N GLY A 609 -30.81 11.34 1.87
CA GLY A 609 -30.74 12.69 1.31
C GLY A 609 -29.93 13.64 2.19
N ASP A 610 -30.25 14.93 2.16
CA ASP A 610 -29.55 15.94 2.94
C ASP A 610 -29.91 15.94 4.43
N VAL A 611 -29.07 16.61 5.23
CA VAL A 611 -29.22 16.75 6.68
C VAL A 611 -29.71 18.12 7.12
N LEU A 612 -30.22 18.95 6.20
CA LEU A 612 -30.59 20.33 6.51
C LEU A 612 -31.78 20.41 7.48
N GLY A 613 -32.61 19.37 7.52
CA GLY A 613 -33.73 19.24 8.45
C GLY A 613 -33.36 18.77 9.86
N HIS A 614 -32.17 18.19 10.06
CA HIS A 614 -31.72 17.77 11.39
C HIS A 614 -31.62 18.97 12.31
N THR A 615 -32.13 18.87 13.54
CA THR A 615 -31.92 19.90 14.56
C THR A 615 -30.60 19.64 15.27
N LEU A 616 -29.77 20.67 15.40
CA LEU A 616 -28.51 20.66 16.12
C LEU A 616 -28.57 21.63 17.31
N GLN A 617 -28.04 21.20 18.45
CA GLN A 617 -27.74 22.04 19.60
C GLN A 617 -26.27 21.83 19.99
N LEU A 618 -25.53 22.91 20.20
CA LEU A 618 -24.11 22.89 20.59
C LEU A 618 -23.91 23.58 21.94
N SER A 619 -23.11 22.96 22.81
CA SER A 619 -22.61 23.56 24.05
C SER A 619 -21.40 24.47 23.76
N ALA A 620 -21.59 25.47 22.92
CA ALA A 620 -20.53 26.37 22.49
C ALA A 620 -21.03 27.82 22.42
N SER A 621 -20.48 28.67 23.29
CA SER A 621 -20.77 30.11 23.31
C SER A 621 -19.88 30.92 22.36
N ARG A 622 -18.82 30.29 21.81
CA ARG A 622 -17.79 30.94 21.00
C ARG A 622 -17.33 30.05 19.84
N TYR A 623 -16.68 30.66 18.84
CA TYR A 623 -16.08 29.98 17.70
C TYR A 623 -14.78 30.69 17.28
N THR A 624 -13.97 30.05 16.44
CA THR A 624 -12.78 30.67 15.84
C THR A 624 -13.10 31.15 14.43
N PRO A 625 -13.24 32.47 14.17
CA PRO A 625 -13.47 32.99 12.83
C PRO A 625 -12.35 32.57 11.88
N LEU A 626 -12.73 32.25 10.65
CA LEU A 626 -11.80 31.78 9.62
C LEU A 626 -11.44 32.90 8.63
N ASP A 627 -10.21 32.85 8.14
CA ASP A 627 -9.75 33.66 7.02
C ASP A 627 -10.14 33.04 5.65
N VAL A 628 -9.68 33.66 4.57
CA VAL A 628 -9.97 33.22 3.18
C VAL A 628 -9.34 31.87 2.82
N GLU A 629 -8.36 31.39 3.61
CA GLU A 629 -7.73 30.07 3.45
C GLU A 629 -8.34 29.01 4.40
N LEU A 630 -9.43 29.35 5.09
CA LEU A 630 -10.10 28.51 6.09
C LEU A 630 -9.21 28.17 7.30
N LEU A 631 -8.32 29.10 7.67
CA LEU A 631 -7.50 29.05 8.88
C LEU A 631 -8.06 30.02 9.93
N PRO A 632 -7.91 29.75 11.24
CA PRO A 632 -8.30 30.71 12.27
C PRO A 632 -7.60 32.06 12.08
N SER A 633 -8.36 33.14 12.05
CA SER A 633 -7.81 34.49 11.84
C SER A 633 -7.04 34.95 13.07
N SER A 634 -5.71 34.80 13.08
CA SER A 634 -4.80 35.41 14.07
C SER A 634 -5.16 35.15 15.54
N GLY A 635 -5.63 33.93 15.88
CA GLY A 635 -5.95 33.60 17.27
C GLY A 635 -7.29 34.10 17.80
N VAL A 636 -8.12 34.73 16.96
CA VAL A 636 -9.38 35.33 17.42
C VAL A 636 -10.40 34.25 17.81
N VAL A 637 -11.06 34.49 18.96
CA VAL A 637 -12.22 33.72 19.42
C VAL A 637 -13.39 34.69 19.59
N ALA A 638 -14.50 34.46 18.88
CA ALA A 638 -15.65 35.37 18.83
C ALA A 638 -16.92 34.72 19.42
N PRO A 639 -17.86 35.51 19.98
CA PRO A 639 -19.13 34.98 20.46
C PRO A 639 -20.00 34.49 19.30
N VAL A 640 -20.73 33.38 19.50
CA VAL A 640 -21.73 32.92 18.51
C VAL A 640 -23.02 33.75 18.56
N ALA A 641 -23.29 34.43 19.68
CA ALA A 641 -24.52 35.18 19.90
C ALA A 641 -24.77 36.23 18.81
N GLY A 642 -25.95 36.21 18.21
CA GLY A 642 -26.32 37.14 17.13
C GLY A 642 -25.69 36.83 15.77
N THR A 643 -24.99 35.69 15.64
CA THR A 643 -24.38 35.24 14.38
C THR A 643 -25.12 34.02 13.82
N PRO A 644 -24.96 33.67 12.54
CA PRO A 644 -25.52 32.44 11.98
C PRO A 644 -25.00 31.15 12.64
N TYR A 645 -23.87 31.23 13.37
CA TYR A 645 -23.24 30.12 14.09
C TYR A 645 -23.91 29.80 15.44
N ASP A 646 -24.97 30.51 15.86
CA ASP A 646 -25.59 30.30 17.18
C ASP A 646 -26.47 29.03 17.26
N PHE A 647 -25.88 27.90 17.61
CA PHE A 647 -26.57 26.64 17.86
C PHE A 647 -26.80 26.36 19.36
N ARG A 648 -26.75 27.37 20.24
CA ARG A 648 -26.94 27.14 21.70
C ARG A 648 -28.32 26.60 22.05
N THR A 649 -29.31 26.89 21.19
CA THR A 649 -30.65 26.29 21.21
C THR A 649 -30.85 25.34 20.02
N PRO A 650 -31.65 24.27 20.17
CA PRO A 650 -31.94 23.35 19.06
C PRO A 650 -32.42 24.10 17.82
N THR A 651 -31.66 24.00 16.74
CA THR A 651 -31.92 24.72 15.49
C THR A 651 -31.72 23.79 14.29
N PRO A 652 -32.61 23.76 13.28
CA PRO A 652 -32.34 23.03 12.04
C PRO A 652 -31.03 23.49 11.40
N ILE A 653 -30.18 22.54 10.98
CA ILE A 653 -28.88 22.84 10.35
C ILE A 653 -29.07 23.80 9.16
N GLY A 654 -30.09 23.59 8.35
CA GLY A 654 -30.39 24.42 7.18
C GLY A 654 -30.90 25.84 7.48
N ALA A 655 -31.33 26.14 8.71
CA ALA A 655 -32.05 27.37 9.02
C ALA A 655 -31.28 28.65 8.67
N ARG A 656 -29.95 28.62 8.85
CA ARG A 656 -29.05 29.77 8.61
C ARG A 656 -27.86 29.45 7.70
N ILE A 657 -27.83 28.27 7.08
CA ILE A 657 -26.66 27.80 6.31
C ILE A 657 -26.30 28.71 5.14
N ARG A 658 -27.29 29.36 4.51
CA ARG A 658 -27.03 30.32 3.41
C ARG A 658 -26.32 31.59 3.88
N GLN A 659 -26.45 31.97 5.14
CA GLN A 659 -25.85 33.19 5.70
C GLN A 659 -24.33 33.06 5.91
N VAL A 660 -23.81 31.83 5.94
CA VAL A 660 -22.37 31.56 6.08
C VAL A 660 -21.68 31.28 4.74
N MET A 661 -22.43 31.22 3.64
CA MET A 661 -21.87 30.93 2.32
C MET A 661 -21.17 32.15 1.74
N GLY A 662 -20.02 31.93 1.12
CA GLY A 662 -19.23 32.98 0.49
C GLY A 662 -17.81 32.51 0.17
N GLY A 663 -17.28 32.89 -1.00
CA GLY A 663 -15.95 32.48 -1.44
C GLY A 663 -15.81 30.95 -1.51
N ARG A 664 -14.92 30.39 -0.67
CA ARG A 664 -14.70 28.92 -0.57
C ARG A 664 -15.66 28.22 0.40
N ILE A 665 -16.54 28.94 1.11
CA ILE A 665 -17.43 28.37 2.12
C ILE A 665 -18.79 28.08 1.48
N ALA A 666 -19.18 26.80 1.46
CA ALA A 666 -20.45 26.32 0.88
C ALA A 666 -21.42 25.73 1.93
N GLY A 667 -21.19 26.01 3.21
CA GLY A 667 -21.99 25.56 4.35
C GLY A 667 -21.20 25.74 5.63
N TYR A 668 -21.57 25.08 6.73
CA TYR A 668 -20.74 25.13 7.92
C TYR A 668 -19.48 24.29 7.70
N ASP A 669 -18.33 24.89 7.96
CA ASP A 669 -17.02 24.27 8.03
C ASP A 669 -16.20 25.13 9.01
N ILE A 670 -16.55 25.03 10.30
CA ILE A 670 -16.05 25.97 11.31
C ILE A 670 -15.81 25.28 12.65
N ASN A 671 -14.79 25.77 13.35
CA ASN A 671 -14.41 25.29 14.67
C ASN A 671 -15.12 26.08 15.78
N TYR A 672 -15.88 25.36 16.61
CA TYR A 672 -16.54 25.85 17.81
C TYR A 672 -15.67 25.64 19.03
N VAL A 673 -15.71 26.59 19.96
CA VAL A 673 -15.07 26.48 21.28
C VAL A 673 -16.09 25.91 22.25
N ILE A 674 -15.81 24.73 22.78
CA ILE A 674 -16.76 24.00 23.64
C ILE A 674 -16.68 24.51 25.06
N ASP A 675 -17.82 24.93 25.60
CA ASP A 675 -17.94 25.51 26.93
C ASP A 675 -17.58 24.48 28.03
N GLY A 676 -16.90 24.95 29.09
CA GLY A 676 -16.44 24.11 30.20
C GLY A 676 -15.16 23.31 29.89
N GLU A 677 -14.79 22.43 30.82
CA GLU A 677 -13.59 21.59 30.76
C GLU A 677 -13.91 20.14 31.10
N GLY A 678 -12.98 19.23 30.80
CA GLY A 678 -13.16 17.80 31.06
C GLY A 678 -14.25 17.16 30.20
N MET A 679 -14.68 15.96 30.57
CA MET A 679 -15.70 15.22 29.83
C MET A 679 -17.08 15.89 29.99
N ARG A 680 -17.63 16.40 28.89
CA ARG A 680 -18.88 17.19 28.91
C ARG A 680 -19.68 17.00 27.63
N LYS A 681 -20.96 17.35 27.69
CA LYS A 681 -21.86 17.30 26.53
C LYS A 681 -21.46 18.39 25.54
N VAL A 682 -21.14 18.00 24.32
CA VAL A 682 -20.69 18.87 23.22
C VAL A 682 -21.85 19.24 22.31
N ALA A 683 -22.65 18.24 21.91
CA ALA A 683 -23.68 18.43 20.90
C ALA A 683 -24.86 17.48 21.10
N VAL A 684 -26.04 17.91 20.65
CA VAL A 684 -27.22 17.07 20.47
C VAL A 684 -27.73 17.28 19.06
N ALA A 685 -27.82 16.21 18.27
CA ALA A 685 -28.42 16.21 16.95
C ALA A 685 -29.67 15.33 16.94
N ARG A 686 -30.73 15.72 16.24
CA ARG A 686 -31.96 14.91 16.09
C ARG A 686 -32.48 14.94 14.67
N ASP A 687 -32.98 13.80 14.21
CA ASP A 687 -33.83 13.72 13.04
C ASP A 687 -35.29 13.58 13.47
N GLY A 688 -36.14 14.53 13.07
CA GLY A 688 -37.53 14.56 13.49
C GLY A 688 -38.37 13.42 12.91
N ALA A 689 -38.01 12.91 11.72
CA ALA A 689 -38.82 11.90 11.02
C ALA A 689 -38.61 10.49 11.60
N SER A 690 -37.36 10.10 11.86
CA SER A 690 -37.05 8.81 12.49
C SER A 690 -37.21 8.85 14.01
N GLY A 691 -37.05 10.02 14.65
CA GLY A 691 -36.96 10.15 16.11
C GLY A 691 -35.54 9.95 16.65
N ARG A 692 -34.60 9.45 15.82
CA ARG A 692 -33.22 9.22 16.24
C ARG A 692 -32.55 10.51 16.68
N ALA A 693 -31.83 10.41 17.78
CA ALA A 693 -31.04 11.47 18.38
C ALA A 693 -29.65 10.96 18.71
N LEU A 694 -28.67 11.84 18.57
CA LEU A 694 -27.28 11.63 18.95
C LEU A 694 -26.88 12.71 19.97
N GLU A 695 -26.48 12.29 21.15
CA GLU A 695 -25.82 13.13 22.16
C GLU A 695 -24.32 12.80 22.19
N LEU A 696 -23.50 13.78 21.85
CA LEU A 696 -22.04 13.67 21.84
C LEU A 696 -21.47 14.28 23.12
N TRP A 697 -20.67 13.49 23.84
CA TRP A 697 -19.80 13.95 24.92
C TRP A 697 -18.34 13.82 24.50
N ALA A 698 -17.49 14.76 24.90
CA ALA A 698 -16.05 14.66 24.70
C ALA A 698 -15.28 15.48 25.73
N ASN A 699 -13.96 15.23 25.80
CA ASN A 699 -13.04 15.97 26.67
C ASN A 699 -12.27 17.08 25.95
N GLN A 700 -12.34 17.15 24.62
CA GLN A 700 -11.58 18.13 23.84
C GLN A 700 -12.12 19.56 23.98
N PRO A 701 -11.26 20.58 23.79
CA PRO A 701 -11.64 21.97 24.01
C PRO A 701 -12.42 22.59 22.83
N ALA A 702 -12.37 21.96 21.65
CA ALA A 702 -13.00 22.48 20.44
C ALA A 702 -13.69 21.38 19.63
N MET A 703 -14.49 21.77 18.63
CA MET A 703 -15.17 20.87 17.70
C MET A 703 -15.36 21.51 16.33
N GLN A 704 -14.96 20.84 15.26
CA GLN A 704 -15.35 21.21 13.90
C GLN A 704 -16.79 20.77 13.62
N LEU A 705 -17.64 21.69 13.16
CA LEU A 705 -18.87 21.36 12.46
C LEU A 705 -18.61 21.47 10.95
N TYR A 706 -18.74 20.35 10.25
CA TYR A 706 -18.66 20.31 8.80
C TYR A 706 -19.91 19.68 8.21
N THR A 707 -20.63 20.38 7.33
CA THR A 707 -21.91 19.91 6.77
C THR A 707 -21.77 19.18 5.44
N GLY A 708 -20.63 18.53 5.15
CA GLY A 708 -20.51 17.76 3.90
C GLY A 708 -20.60 18.63 2.64
N ASN A 709 -20.08 19.86 2.72
CA ASN A 709 -20.26 20.91 1.72
C ASN A 709 -19.70 20.55 0.33
N TRP A 710 -18.71 19.66 0.29
CA TRP A 710 -17.98 19.27 -0.92
C TRP A 710 -18.38 17.90 -1.47
N LEU A 711 -19.34 17.22 -0.83
CA LEU A 711 -19.89 15.99 -1.39
C LEU A 711 -20.61 16.34 -2.69
N ASN A 712 -20.21 15.68 -3.77
CA ASN A 712 -20.77 15.94 -5.09
C ASN A 712 -20.75 14.65 -5.90
N ASN A 713 -21.93 14.08 -6.14
CA ASN A 713 -22.09 12.82 -6.83
C ASN A 713 -21.13 11.71 -6.31
N THR A 714 -20.90 11.71 -4.99
CA THR A 714 -19.89 10.84 -4.38
C THR A 714 -20.49 9.46 -4.14
N LYS A 715 -19.99 8.43 -4.82
CA LYS A 715 -20.45 7.04 -4.64
C LYS A 715 -20.33 6.62 -3.16
N GLY A 716 -21.43 6.15 -2.58
CA GLY A 716 -21.55 5.69 -1.20
C GLY A 716 -21.76 4.17 -1.08
N LYS A 717 -22.27 3.75 0.08
CA LYS A 717 -22.68 2.37 0.35
C LYS A 717 -23.95 2.00 -0.41
N ASP A 718 -24.16 0.71 -0.67
CA ASP A 718 -25.39 0.16 -1.24
C ASP A 718 -25.81 0.85 -2.55
N GLY A 719 -24.82 1.27 -3.36
CA GLY A 719 -25.03 1.99 -4.61
C GLY A 719 -25.62 3.41 -4.46
N LYS A 720 -25.75 3.93 -3.23
CA LYS A 720 -26.23 5.30 -2.99
C LYS A 720 -25.20 6.33 -3.44
N VAL A 721 -25.68 7.53 -3.70
CA VAL A 721 -24.87 8.68 -4.06
C VAL A 721 -25.04 9.73 -2.96
N TYR A 722 -23.92 10.20 -2.42
CA TYR A 722 -23.91 11.30 -1.46
C TYR A 722 -23.65 12.61 -2.20
N ASN A 723 -24.61 13.52 -2.07
CA ASN A 723 -24.52 14.88 -2.59
C ASN A 723 -24.25 15.85 -1.44
N GLN A 724 -24.14 17.12 -1.79
CA GLN A 724 -23.90 18.20 -0.85
C GLN A 724 -24.91 18.11 0.31
N TYR A 725 -24.40 18.28 1.54
CA TYR A 725 -25.19 18.14 2.77
C TYR A 725 -25.72 16.74 3.06
N GLY A 726 -25.25 15.70 2.36
CA GLY A 726 -25.68 14.32 2.60
C GLY A 726 -25.36 13.78 4.01
N GLY A 727 -24.42 14.41 4.71
CA GLY A 727 -24.06 14.12 6.10
C GLY A 727 -23.36 15.30 6.76
N PHE A 728 -23.34 15.32 8.10
CA PHE A 728 -22.60 16.31 8.90
C PHE A 728 -21.59 15.65 9.83
N CYS A 729 -20.49 16.31 10.13
CA CYS A 729 -19.43 15.87 11.03
C CYS A 729 -19.45 16.71 12.31
N LEU A 730 -19.14 16.04 13.44
CA LEU A 730 -18.95 16.65 14.75
C LEU A 730 -17.58 16.20 15.26
N GLU A 731 -16.53 16.90 14.82
CA GLU A 731 -15.14 16.48 15.00
C GLU A 731 -14.55 17.16 16.23
N THR A 732 -14.66 16.55 17.40
CA THR A 732 -14.03 17.12 18.61
C THR A 732 -12.52 17.04 18.48
N GLN A 733 -11.80 18.08 18.93
CA GLN A 733 -10.38 18.29 18.63
C GLN A 733 -9.77 19.42 19.48
N GLY A 734 -8.45 19.59 19.39
CA GLY A 734 -7.76 20.85 19.67
C GLY A 734 -8.03 21.91 18.59
N TYR A 735 -7.60 23.16 18.85
CA TYR A 735 -7.86 24.26 17.93
C TYR A 735 -7.07 24.06 16.62
N PRO A 736 -7.67 24.27 15.44
CA PRO A 736 -6.94 24.26 14.18
C PRO A 736 -5.77 25.24 14.21
N ASP A 737 -4.65 24.85 13.60
CA ASP A 737 -3.42 25.64 13.53
C ASP A 737 -2.82 26.11 14.88
N ALA A 738 -3.20 25.52 16.02
CA ALA A 738 -2.70 25.91 17.35
C ALA A 738 -1.17 25.88 17.50
N VAL A 739 -0.45 25.16 16.63
CA VAL A 739 1.03 25.17 16.59
C VAL A 739 1.62 26.50 16.17
N ASN A 740 0.84 27.36 15.51
CA ASN A 740 1.23 28.69 15.06
C ASN A 740 0.54 29.82 15.84
N HIS A 741 -0.34 29.48 16.78
CA HIS A 741 -1.14 30.41 17.58
C HIS A 741 -0.86 30.17 19.08
N PRO A 742 0.18 30.80 19.66
CA PRO A 742 0.54 30.61 21.07
C PRO A 742 -0.57 31.00 22.07
N GLU A 743 -1.53 31.81 21.64
CA GLU A 743 -2.75 32.17 22.36
C GLU A 743 -3.77 31.02 22.47
N PHE A 744 -3.67 30.00 21.61
CA PHE A 744 -4.50 28.80 21.69
C PHE A 744 -3.92 27.78 22.67
N PRO A 745 -4.77 26.89 23.23
CA PRO A 745 -4.29 25.78 24.03
C PRO A 745 -3.25 24.95 23.27
N SER A 746 -2.10 24.74 23.88
CA SER A 746 -1.00 23.98 23.27
C SER A 746 -1.41 22.55 22.95
N MET A 747 -1.06 22.10 21.75
CA MET A 747 -1.18 20.71 21.33
C MET A 747 0.16 19.94 21.37
N THR A 748 1.17 20.50 22.03
CA THR A 748 2.50 19.87 22.14
C THR A 748 2.50 18.79 23.21
N VAL A 749 2.88 17.58 22.83
CA VAL A 749 3.12 16.45 23.73
C VAL A 749 4.63 16.25 23.86
N ARG A 750 5.15 16.29 25.09
CA ARG A 750 6.57 16.05 25.39
C ARG A 750 6.80 14.60 25.82
N PRO A 751 8.05 14.08 25.73
CA PRO A 751 8.38 12.75 26.25
C PRO A 751 7.94 12.60 27.71
N GLY A 752 7.27 11.48 28.01
CA GLY A 752 6.67 11.21 29.33
C GLY A 752 5.26 11.79 29.53
N GLN A 753 4.75 12.62 28.59
CA GLN A 753 3.37 13.07 28.59
C GLN A 753 2.49 12.17 27.71
N VAL A 754 1.20 12.12 28.04
CA VAL A 754 0.19 11.35 27.31
C VAL A 754 -0.91 12.30 26.85
N TYR A 755 -1.09 12.42 25.54
CA TYR A 755 -2.29 13.01 24.94
C TYR A 755 -3.47 12.09 25.16
N LYS A 756 -4.65 12.65 25.45
CA LYS A 756 -5.90 11.90 25.61
C LYS A 756 -7.03 12.60 24.87
N HIS A 757 -7.85 11.81 24.20
CA HIS A 757 -9.05 12.27 23.52
C HIS A 757 -10.11 11.19 23.57
N ASP A 758 -11.14 11.48 24.37
CA ASP A 758 -12.25 10.58 24.62
C ASP A 758 -13.54 11.18 24.08
N MET A 759 -14.36 10.35 23.45
CA MET A 759 -15.67 10.68 22.91
C MET A 759 -16.69 9.61 23.31
N VAL A 760 -17.92 10.03 23.61
CA VAL A 760 -19.04 9.13 23.87
C VAL A 760 -20.23 9.59 23.04
N PHE A 761 -20.67 8.72 22.14
CA PHE A 761 -21.84 8.89 21.29
C PHE A 761 -22.99 8.10 21.94
N LYS A 762 -23.96 8.81 22.51
CA LYS A 762 -25.17 8.22 23.07
C LYS A 762 -26.31 8.41 22.09
N PHE A 763 -26.93 7.31 21.68
CA PHE A 763 -28.09 7.36 20.82
C PHE A 763 -29.38 7.13 21.61
N SER A 764 -30.44 7.82 21.21
CA SER A 764 -31.82 7.58 21.65
C SER A 764 -32.75 7.72 20.45
N PHE A 765 -33.98 7.27 20.54
CA PHE A 765 -34.92 7.28 19.42
C PHE A 765 -36.37 7.34 19.89
#